data_AF-A0A0N5D045-F1
#
_entry.id   AF-A0A0N5D045-F1
#
_cell.length_a   1.000
_cell.length_b   1.000
_cell.length_c   1.000
_cell.angle_alpha   90.00
_cell.angle_beta   90.00
_cell.angle_gamma   90.00
#
_symmetry.space_group_name_H-M   'P 1'
#
loop_
_entity.id
_entity.type
_entity.pdbx_description
1 polymer ?
#
loop_
_entity_poly.entity_id
_entity_poly.type
_entity_poly.pdbx_seq_one_letter_code
_entity_poly.pdbx_strand_id
1 'polypeptide(L)'
;MLRQEGTVKDFKLLYEKKGDEAWGNDYENAGEYTEWYCFIRKNYASIHKMYHTSPVVYSCGFGKSCSIADVCGLAFQDGSMGVVLAVNDEQNEEYFLAYYSIKVSKIVKNISVRKKISRIAAILDGTKKEEIHFLHENLRKSPHLIAVGTHGGDCYLTHFGIDMPDMIDSKIERPPFTTNLCKSYISQEQFNFVTNNGKVFSINIGKFKLLFYDLYVSAVSYLERCKTLVIGFSCGAFIAVSLLNGKDGSYYHSSSSVYGFACQEPVDDPRPVLYLWVAYSKRKQNPHAMLFVITFPNDEGQPSSQWSFSEFMIMKYLVWYPDNCSKWLSFRTIVSFGSKEHQPKNILERFQRFSLRSSSTEEILRINAMNTIHMLMTWKNTNNSVEACIILLLSLTPFMILRSELAIFQGALFDLNAFYYKRLPRQIMFDQSVLKLNPFLAVFKVKTLKDQEADFDYLVNHTGVWQYQSPYSETDDFFIFAPSHSFEINVFNRNYESTILISSIQKVVLNWIDSNFGDIVLEESELACSLLNAVGLAKTYADHSGTSEISVVPFENVSVIISALIFNDESNKTLKNYIISCSSYAIVHRISGFIWKEIIHAKKKFDELSRPWFDHMSRPLSLANLHWLQSSAAVFHRAEELFVEISKKVPSDKIMEAATASYNMMVAKNLVFYTGIVFLFYHIGLLPLKNFTSLYTLMKTKIIERKGRLLPGSKLYITTLLEEMQTACPEEDFWFGCTADEWYPPQSFEVSFNLFNDMIFNT
;
A
#
# COMPACT_ATOMS: atom_id res chain seq x y z
N MET A 1 21.23 -10.82 -6.57
CA MET A 1 20.65 -9.57 -7.11
C MET A 1 19.55 -9.12 -6.17
N LEU A 2 19.66 -7.92 -5.62
CA LEU A 2 18.70 -7.40 -4.65
C LEU A 2 17.34 -7.20 -5.32
N ARG A 3 16.28 -7.65 -4.64
CA ARG A 3 14.88 -7.46 -5.03
C ARG A 3 14.08 -7.20 -3.75
N GLN A 4 12.88 -6.67 -3.89
CA GLN A 4 11.97 -6.59 -2.75
C GLN A 4 11.70 -7.99 -2.21
N GLU A 5 11.97 -8.18 -0.92
CA GLU A 5 11.73 -9.44 -0.22
C GLU A 5 10.66 -9.24 0.86
N GLY A 6 9.76 -10.21 0.95
CA GLY A 6 8.75 -10.23 2.01
C GLY A 6 9.28 -10.82 3.30
N THR A 7 9.08 -10.11 4.41
CA THR A 7 9.40 -10.59 5.76
C THR A 7 8.12 -10.91 6.52
N VAL A 8 8.07 -12.09 7.16
CA VAL A 8 6.92 -12.49 7.98
C VAL A 8 7.00 -11.71 9.31
N LYS A 9 5.98 -10.91 9.62
CA LYS A 9 5.89 -10.13 10.87
C LYS A 9 5.15 -10.88 11.97
N ASP A 10 3.96 -11.38 11.64
CA ASP A 10 3.06 -11.99 12.60
C ASP A 10 2.66 -13.40 12.14
N PHE A 11 2.47 -14.29 13.10
CA PHE A 11 2.04 -15.66 12.87
C PHE A 11 1.01 -16.06 13.93
N LYS A 12 -0.18 -16.46 13.48
CA LYS A 12 -1.28 -16.89 14.34
C LYS A 12 -1.79 -18.25 13.91
N LEU A 13 -1.80 -19.22 14.83
CA LEU A 13 -2.39 -20.54 14.58
C LEU A 13 -3.93 -20.44 14.63
N LEU A 14 -4.60 -20.89 13.56
CA LEU A 14 -6.06 -20.93 13.43
C LEU A 14 -6.65 -22.27 13.92
N TYR A 15 -5.94 -23.39 13.71
CA TYR A 15 -6.39 -24.74 14.11
C TYR A 15 -5.22 -25.67 14.48
N GLU A 16 -5.42 -26.54 15.47
CA GLU A 16 -4.54 -27.70 15.74
C GLU A 16 -4.93 -28.89 14.85
N LYS A 17 -3.93 -29.55 14.24
CA LYS A 17 -4.09 -30.69 13.30
C LYS A 17 -5.03 -31.78 13.86
N LYS A 18 -6.13 -32.05 13.15
CA LYS A 18 -6.83 -33.36 13.18
C LYS A 18 -7.07 -33.86 11.74
N GLY A 19 -6.15 -34.70 11.26
CA GLY A 19 -6.35 -35.60 10.11
C GLY A 19 -5.80 -35.13 8.77
N ASP A 20 -5.19 -36.08 8.05
CA ASP A 20 -4.67 -35.96 6.68
C ASP A 20 -5.80 -36.19 5.65
N GLU A 21 -6.43 -35.12 5.16
CA GLU A 21 -7.26 -35.16 3.95
C GLU A 21 -6.97 -33.92 3.10
N ALA A 22 -6.95 -34.07 1.77
CA ALA A 22 -6.67 -33.00 0.83
C ALA A 22 -7.82 -31.96 0.80
N TRP A 23 -7.46 -30.69 0.97
CA TRP A 23 -8.40 -29.56 1.02
C TRP A 23 -8.59 -28.97 -0.39
N GLY A 24 -9.79 -28.47 -0.70
CA GLY A 24 -10.14 -27.86 -1.98
C GLY A 24 -9.58 -26.45 -2.16
N ASN A 25 -9.50 -26.02 -3.42
CA ASN A 25 -9.10 -24.67 -3.85
C ASN A 25 -10.28 -23.68 -3.76
N ASP A 26 -9.89 -22.40 -3.79
CA ASP A 26 -10.67 -21.19 -4.12
C ASP A 26 -11.25 -20.40 -2.93
N TYR A 27 -10.53 -19.32 -2.60
CA TYR A 27 -11.11 -18.07 -2.14
C TYR A 27 -11.62 -17.34 -3.37
N GLU A 28 -12.90 -17.03 -3.42
CA GLU A 28 -13.46 -16.14 -4.41
C GLU A 28 -14.26 -15.08 -3.66
N ASN A 29 -13.91 -13.83 -3.91
CA ASN A 29 -14.79 -12.74 -3.56
C ASN A 29 -14.60 -11.66 -4.61
N ALA A 30 -15.66 -11.41 -5.37
CA ALA A 30 -15.80 -10.26 -6.24
C ALA A 30 -16.14 -8.97 -5.45
N GLY A 31 -15.85 -8.95 -4.15
CA GLY A 31 -15.97 -7.76 -3.31
C GLY A 31 -14.60 -7.15 -3.11
N GLU A 32 -14.42 -5.94 -3.61
CA GLU A 32 -13.26 -5.06 -3.39
C GLU A 32 -13.00 -4.78 -1.89
N TYR A 33 -13.98 -5.06 -1.03
CA TYR A 33 -13.99 -4.77 0.40
C TYR A 33 -14.57 -5.92 1.21
N THR A 34 -13.74 -6.80 1.76
CA THR A 34 -14.20 -7.77 2.76
C THR A 34 -13.31 -7.82 3.98
N GLU A 35 -13.90 -7.55 5.14
CA GLU A 35 -13.31 -7.78 6.47
C GLU A 35 -13.40 -9.25 6.90
N TRP A 36 -13.51 -10.18 5.94
CA TRP A 36 -13.70 -11.59 6.22
C TRP A 36 -13.10 -12.45 5.11
N TYR A 37 -12.90 -13.72 5.44
CA TYR A 37 -12.38 -14.74 4.54
C TYR A 37 -13.11 -16.07 4.76
N CYS A 38 -13.19 -16.92 3.73
CA CYS A 38 -13.88 -18.21 3.80
C CYS A 38 -12.97 -19.37 3.40
N PHE A 39 -12.92 -20.42 4.22
CA PHE A 39 -12.31 -21.69 3.86
C PHE A 39 -13.36 -22.68 3.39
N ILE A 40 -13.13 -23.28 2.24
CA ILE A 40 -13.98 -24.31 1.66
C ILE A 40 -13.27 -25.67 1.75
N ARG A 41 -13.94 -26.67 2.33
CA ARG A 41 -13.53 -28.06 2.37
C ARG A 41 -14.65 -28.92 1.82
N LYS A 42 -14.61 -29.18 0.51
CA LYS A 42 -15.61 -30.00 -0.20
C LYS A 42 -17.04 -29.53 0.11
N ASN A 43 -17.73 -30.14 1.07
CA ASN A 43 -19.10 -29.84 1.46
C ASN A 43 -19.23 -28.87 2.66
N TYR A 44 -18.12 -28.36 3.18
CA TYR A 44 -18.10 -27.52 4.37
C TYR A 44 -17.43 -26.17 4.08
N ALA A 45 -18.00 -25.10 4.62
CA ALA A 45 -17.43 -23.76 4.57
C ALA A 45 -17.30 -23.19 5.99
N SER A 46 -16.18 -22.53 6.27
CA SER A 46 -15.99 -21.73 7.48
C SER A 46 -15.66 -20.30 7.10
N ILE A 47 -16.29 -19.33 7.76
CA ILE A 47 -16.19 -17.90 7.49
C ILE A 47 -15.56 -17.25 8.73
N HIS A 48 -14.53 -16.44 8.52
CA HIS A 48 -13.71 -15.84 9.56
C HIS A 48 -13.63 -14.34 9.35
N LYS A 49 -13.76 -13.55 10.42
CA LYS A 49 -13.55 -12.09 10.35
C LYS A 49 -12.08 -11.74 10.53
N MET A 50 -11.60 -10.80 9.73
CA MET A 50 -10.27 -10.20 9.83
C MET A 50 -10.19 -9.20 10.99
N TYR A 51 -8.98 -8.96 11.51
CA TYR A 51 -8.67 -7.92 12.51
C TYR A 51 -9.24 -8.08 13.93
N HIS A 52 -9.97 -9.16 14.23
CA HIS A 52 -10.34 -9.48 15.61
C HIS A 52 -9.28 -10.32 16.32
N THR A 53 -8.99 -9.97 17.58
CA THR A 53 -8.04 -10.68 18.46
C THR A 53 -8.36 -12.18 18.58
N SER A 54 -9.64 -12.55 18.52
CA SER A 54 -10.13 -13.93 18.36
C SER A 54 -10.93 -14.05 17.06
N PRO A 55 -10.63 -15.01 16.16
CA PRO A 55 -11.43 -15.19 14.95
C PRO A 55 -12.83 -15.67 15.36
N VAL A 56 -13.85 -14.85 15.09
CA VAL A 56 -15.24 -15.34 15.18
C VAL A 56 -15.47 -16.21 13.95
N VAL A 57 -15.58 -17.51 14.18
CA VAL A 57 -15.76 -18.51 13.13
C VAL A 57 -17.25 -18.84 13.00
N TYR A 58 -17.80 -18.59 11.82
CA TYR A 58 -19.11 -19.11 11.41
C TYR A 58 -18.87 -20.30 10.51
N SER A 59 -19.79 -21.27 10.50
CA SER A 59 -19.63 -22.44 9.64
C SER A 59 -20.94 -22.98 9.11
N CYS A 60 -20.87 -23.50 7.89
CA CYS A 60 -21.98 -24.12 7.19
C CYS A 60 -21.50 -25.42 6.54
N GLY A 61 -22.27 -26.49 6.66
CA GLY A 61 -21.96 -27.78 6.05
C GLY A 61 -23.17 -28.35 5.31
N PHE A 62 -22.90 -29.01 4.20
CA PHE A 62 -23.89 -29.69 3.36
C PHE A 62 -23.71 -31.22 3.40
N GLY A 63 -24.59 -31.95 2.73
CA GLY A 63 -24.50 -33.42 2.64
C GLY A 63 -23.15 -33.90 2.11
N LYS A 64 -22.78 -35.16 2.40
CA LYS A 64 -21.48 -35.73 1.99
C LYS A 64 -21.29 -35.81 0.46
N SER A 65 -22.40 -35.85 -0.28
CA SER A 65 -22.50 -35.82 -1.73
C SER A 65 -22.26 -34.44 -2.33
N CYS A 66 -22.45 -33.39 -1.53
CA CYS A 66 -22.31 -32.00 -1.97
C CYS A 66 -20.84 -31.59 -2.10
N SER A 67 -20.60 -30.60 -2.95
CA SER A 67 -19.36 -29.84 -3.06
C SER A 67 -19.71 -28.36 -3.22
N ILE A 68 -19.01 -27.50 -2.49
CA ILE A 68 -19.12 -26.07 -2.62
C ILE A 68 -18.16 -25.66 -3.73
N ALA A 69 -18.69 -25.05 -4.79
CA ALA A 69 -17.91 -24.66 -5.96
C ALA A 69 -17.30 -23.27 -5.82
N ASP A 70 -18.02 -22.35 -5.18
CA ASP A 70 -17.66 -20.94 -5.06
C ASP A 70 -18.51 -20.29 -3.93
N VAL A 71 -18.03 -19.19 -3.37
CA VAL A 71 -18.65 -18.40 -2.31
C VAL A 71 -18.53 -16.91 -2.65
N CYS A 72 -19.53 -16.09 -2.32
CA CYS A 72 -19.39 -14.64 -2.40
C CYS A 72 -20.14 -13.91 -1.28
N GLY A 73 -19.69 -12.70 -0.93
CA GLY A 73 -20.40 -11.82 -0.01
C GLY A 73 -21.67 -11.25 -0.62
N LEU A 74 -22.74 -11.20 0.16
CA LEU A 74 -23.96 -10.49 -0.20
C LEU A 74 -24.60 -9.95 1.08
N ALA A 75 -24.49 -8.65 1.31
CA ALA A 75 -25.08 -8.03 2.49
C ALA A 75 -26.61 -7.94 2.37
N PHE A 76 -27.30 -8.05 3.51
CA PHE A 76 -28.74 -7.80 3.61
C PHE A 76 -29.03 -6.29 3.65
N GLN A 77 -30.30 -5.92 3.45
CA GLN A 77 -30.72 -4.52 3.44
C GLN A 77 -30.49 -3.81 4.80
N ASP A 78 -30.51 -4.56 5.90
CA ASP A 78 -30.20 -4.04 7.25
C ASP A 78 -28.70 -3.83 7.52
N GLY A 79 -27.86 -4.04 6.51
CA GLY A 79 -26.39 -3.98 6.62
C GLY A 79 -25.77 -5.20 7.30
N SER A 80 -26.57 -6.19 7.68
CA SER A 80 -26.01 -7.42 8.24
C SER A 80 -25.31 -8.26 7.17
N MET A 81 -24.24 -8.94 7.58
CA MET A 81 -23.43 -9.74 6.67
C MET A 81 -24.17 -11.01 6.23
N GLY A 82 -24.20 -11.22 4.92
CA GLY A 82 -24.66 -12.44 4.30
C GLY A 82 -23.60 -13.01 3.36
N VAL A 83 -23.66 -14.33 3.16
CA VAL A 83 -22.70 -15.09 2.35
C VAL A 83 -23.50 -16.05 1.49
N VAL A 84 -23.22 -16.08 0.19
CA VAL A 84 -23.82 -17.00 -0.76
C VAL A 84 -22.86 -18.14 -1.02
N LEU A 85 -23.33 -19.38 -0.92
CA LEU A 85 -22.55 -20.57 -1.24
C LEU A 85 -23.14 -21.25 -2.48
N ALA A 86 -22.32 -21.50 -3.50
CA ALA A 86 -22.70 -22.31 -4.65
C ALA A 86 -22.45 -23.78 -4.36
N VAL A 87 -23.50 -24.59 -4.36
CA VAL A 87 -23.44 -26.00 -3.96
C VAL A 87 -23.83 -26.90 -5.13
N ASN A 88 -22.99 -27.90 -5.39
CA ASN A 88 -23.23 -28.96 -6.36
C ASN A 88 -23.35 -30.31 -5.66
N ASP A 89 -24.53 -30.92 -5.69
CA ASP A 89 -24.73 -32.32 -5.33
C ASP A 89 -24.66 -33.19 -6.58
N GLU A 90 -23.50 -33.83 -6.79
CA GLU A 90 -23.28 -34.68 -7.96
C GLU A 90 -24.06 -35.99 -7.90
N GLN A 91 -24.43 -36.48 -6.71
CA GLN A 91 -25.16 -37.75 -6.58
C GLN A 91 -26.64 -37.58 -6.90
N ASN A 92 -27.21 -36.46 -6.48
CA ASN A 92 -28.63 -36.15 -6.69
C ASN A 92 -28.89 -35.31 -7.95
N GLU A 93 -27.83 -34.90 -8.67
CA GLU A 93 -27.90 -33.93 -9.77
C GLU A 93 -28.62 -32.63 -9.38
N GLU A 94 -28.52 -32.24 -8.11
CA GLU A 94 -29.11 -31.03 -7.55
C GLU A 94 -28.03 -29.94 -7.39
N TYR A 95 -28.22 -28.83 -8.09
CA TYR A 95 -27.32 -27.67 -8.00
C TYR A 95 -28.11 -26.50 -7.44
N PHE A 96 -27.58 -25.81 -6.45
CA PHE A 96 -28.30 -24.73 -5.78
C PHE A 96 -27.38 -23.67 -5.17
N LEU A 97 -27.91 -22.47 -4.96
CA LEU A 97 -27.28 -21.44 -4.16
C LEU A 97 -27.91 -21.43 -2.77
N ALA A 98 -27.07 -21.34 -1.74
CA ALA A 98 -27.50 -21.20 -0.35
C ALA A 98 -27.12 -19.81 0.18
N TYR A 99 -28.11 -19.04 0.63
CA TYR A 99 -27.87 -17.75 1.26
C TYR A 99 -27.76 -17.91 2.77
N TYR A 100 -26.57 -17.73 3.32
CA TYR A 100 -26.25 -17.83 4.74
C TYR A 100 -26.23 -16.44 5.38
N SER A 101 -26.95 -16.26 6.48
CA SER A 101 -26.87 -15.04 7.28
C SER A 101 -25.98 -15.25 8.48
N ILE A 102 -24.99 -14.37 8.64
CA ILE A 102 -24.09 -14.37 9.80
C ILE A 102 -24.83 -13.91 11.07
N LYS A 103 -25.81 -13.00 10.93
CA LYS A 103 -26.60 -12.47 12.05
C LYS A 103 -27.41 -13.56 12.76
N VAL A 104 -28.06 -14.43 11.99
CA VAL A 104 -28.87 -15.55 12.52
C VAL A 104 -28.14 -16.89 12.50
N SER A 105 -26.89 -16.93 12.01
CA SER A 105 -26.03 -18.10 11.90
C SER A 105 -26.67 -19.30 11.18
N LYS A 106 -27.48 -19.05 10.15
CA LYS A 106 -28.25 -20.07 9.43
C LYS A 106 -28.36 -19.76 7.94
N ILE A 107 -28.61 -20.80 7.15
CA ILE A 107 -29.11 -20.64 5.78
C ILE A 107 -30.55 -20.11 5.86
N VAL A 108 -30.78 -18.95 5.24
CA VAL A 108 -32.08 -18.28 5.21
C VAL A 108 -32.86 -18.60 3.94
N LYS A 109 -32.20 -18.89 2.82
CA LYS A 109 -32.87 -19.26 1.56
C LYS A 109 -32.00 -20.14 0.68
N ASN A 110 -32.63 -21.07 -0.05
CA ASN A 110 -31.99 -21.86 -1.11
C ASN A 110 -32.71 -21.67 -2.46
N ILE A 111 -31.96 -21.54 -3.55
CA ILE A 111 -32.52 -21.50 -4.92
C ILE A 111 -31.81 -22.50 -5.84
N SER A 112 -32.60 -23.24 -6.61
CA SER A 112 -32.12 -24.24 -7.58
C SER A 112 -31.50 -23.60 -8.83
N VAL A 113 -30.49 -24.25 -9.37
CA VAL A 113 -29.80 -23.92 -10.62
C VAL A 113 -29.84 -25.15 -11.53
N ARG A 114 -30.09 -24.95 -12.82
CA ARG A 114 -30.35 -26.05 -13.77
C ARG A 114 -29.12 -26.88 -14.13
N LYS A 115 -27.92 -26.32 -13.97
CA LYS A 115 -26.65 -26.92 -14.39
C LYS A 115 -25.64 -26.79 -13.26
N LYS A 116 -24.65 -27.68 -13.27
CA LYS A 116 -23.52 -27.65 -12.33
C LYS A 116 -22.90 -26.26 -12.30
N ILE A 117 -22.85 -25.66 -11.12
CA ILE A 117 -22.36 -24.30 -10.90
C ILE A 117 -20.83 -24.35 -10.88
N SER A 118 -20.19 -23.41 -11.56
CA SER A 118 -18.73 -23.27 -11.57
C SER A 118 -18.27 -22.01 -10.86
N ARG A 119 -19.00 -20.89 -10.98
CA ARG A 119 -18.63 -19.59 -10.39
C ARG A 119 -19.87 -18.78 -9.99
N ILE A 120 -19.73 -17.87 -9.05
CA ILE A 120 -20.71 -16.87 -8.64
C ILE A 120 -20.05 -15.51 -8.43
N ALA A 121 -20.81 -14.44 -8.65
CA ALA A 121 -20.37 -13.09 -8.30
C ALA A 121 -21.57 -12.27 -7.84
N ALA A 122 -21.41 -11.57 -6.71
CA ALA A 122 -22.36 -10.55 -6.31
C ALA A 122 -22.23 -9.33 -7.23
N ILE A 123 -23.37 -8.83 -7.69
CA ILE A 123 -23.46 -7.65 -8.57
C ILE A 123 -23.98 -6.46 -7.78
N LEU A 124 -25.04 -6.71 -7.02
CA LEU A 124 -25.69 -5.71 -6.20
C LEU A 124 -26.14 -6.38 -4.91
N ASP A 125 -25.69 -5.86 -3.77
CA ASP A 125 -26.15 -6.31 -2.45
C ASP A 125 -27.40 -5.54 -1.99
N GLY A 126 -27.98 -5.95 -0.86
CA GLY A 126 -29.17 -5.31 -0.31
C GLY A 126 -28.94 -3.90 0.22
N THR A 127 -27.68 -3.48 0.46
CA THR A 127 -27.36 -2.14 0.96
C THR A 127 -27.38 -1.10 -0.16
N LYS A 128 -27.12 -1.52 -1.41
CA LYS A 128 -27.09 -0.68 -2.61
C LYS A 128 -28.40 -0.68 -3.39
N LYS A 129 -29.55 -0.86 -2.72
CA LYS A 129 -30.86 -0.99 -3.38
C LYS A 129 -31.19 0.16 -4.33
N GLU A 130 -30.81 1.39 -3.98
CA GLU A 130 -31.02 2.57 -4.83
C GLU A 130 -30.29 2.49 -6.17
N GLU A 131 -29.14 1.80 -6.23
CA GLU A 131 -28.37 1.68 -7.47
C GLU A 131 -29.05 0.79 -8.51
N ILE A 132 -29.99 -0.07 -8.09
CA ILE A 132 -30.70 -0.93 -9.04
C ILE A 132 -31.54 -0.13 -10.04
N HIS A 133 -31.94 1.09 -9.67
CA HIS A 133 -32.69 1.99 -10.53
C HIS A 133 -31.89 2.45 -11.75
N PHE A 134 -30.56 2.45 -11.66
CA PHE A 134 -29.66 2.75 -12.79
C PHE A 134 -29.53 1.57 -13.76
N LEU A 135 -29.89 0.35 -13.36
CA LEU A 135 -29.85 -0.82 -14.23
C LEU A 135 -31.06 -0.87 -15.18
N HIS A 136 -30.96 -1.76 -16.17
CA HIS A 136 -32.02 -2.04 -17.13
C HIS A 136 -33.35 -2.33 -16.44
N GLU A 137 -34.47 -1.87 -17.01
CA GLU A 137 -35.79 -1.86 -16.37
C GLU A 137 -36.25 -3.23 -15.87
N ASN A 138 -35.92 -4.29 -16.61
CA ASN A 138 -36.20 -5.69 -16.25
C ASN A 138 -35.56 -6.15 -14.93
N LEU A 139 -34.50 -5.47 -14.47
CA LEU A 139 -33.78 -5.83 -13.25
C LEU A 139 -34.22 -5.01 -12.03
N ARG A 140 -34.94 -3.89 -12.22
CA ARG A 140 -35.27 -2.92 -11.17
C ARG A 140 -36.16 -3.46 -10.03
N LYS A 141 -36.80 -4.61 -10.22
CA LYS A 141 -37.65 -5.26 -9.21
C LYS A 141 -36.88 -6.23 -8.30
N SER A 142 -35.60 -6.47 -8.57
CA SER A 142 -34.81 -7.41 -7.80
C SER A 142 -34.32 -6.76 -6.49
N PRO A 143 -34.35 -7.48 -5.36
CA PRO A 143 -33.84 -6.98 -4.08
C PRO A 143 -32.32 -6.77 -4.07
N HIS A 144 -31.63 -7.67 -4.75
CA HIS A 144 -30.18 -7.78 -4.92
C HIS A 144 -29.95 -8.60 -6.20
N LEU A 145 -28.71 -8.71 -6.68
CA LEU A 145 -28.40 -9.43 -7.92
C LEU A 145 -27.12 -10.26 -7.80
N ILE A 146 -27.17 -11.47 -8.35
CA ILE A 146 -26.07 -12.44 -8.36
C ILE A 146 -25.93 -13.00 -9.77
N ALA A 147 -24.69 -13.06 -10.27
CA ALA A 147 -24.32 -13.83 -11.45
C ALA A 147 -23.92 -15.26 -11.06
N VAL A 148 -24.34 -16.24 -11.86
CA VAL A 148 -24.09 -17.67 -11.65
C VAL A 148 -23.55 -18.29 -12.94
N GLY A 149 -22.24 -18.51 -12.98
CA GLY A 149 -21.55 -19.25 -14.03
C GLY A 149 -21.71 -20.76 -13.87
N THR A 150 -21.84 -21.47 -14.99
CA THR A 150 -22.08 -22.93 -14.99
C THR A 150 -21.17 -23.68 -15.95
N HIS A 151 -21.09 -25.00 -15.73
CA HIS A 151 -20.61 -25.93 -16.73
C HIS A 151 -21.56 -25.93 -17.95
N GLY A 152 -20.98 -25.89 -19.14
CA GLY A 152 -21.70 -25.63 -20.40
C GLY A 152 -21.62 -24.19 -20.87
N GLY A 153 -21.05 -23.27 -20.09
CA GLY A 153 -20.77 -21.89 -20.50
C GLY A 153 -21.94 -20.91 -20.33
N ASP A 154 -23.01 -21.29 -19.64
CA ASP A 154 -24.08 -20.33 -19.32
C ASP A 154 -23.70 -19.50 -18.08
N CYS A 155 -24.11 -18.23 -18.09
CA CYS A 155 -24.06 -17.33 -16.94
C CYS A 155 -25.45 -16.73 -16.69
N TYR A 156 -26.05 -17.06 -15.55
CA TYR A 156 -27.39 -16.63 -15.18
C TYR A 156 -27.35 -15.44 -14.22
N LEU A 157 -28.23 -14.45 -14.41
CA LEU A 157 -28.56 -13.47 -13.37
C LEU A 157 -29.76 -13.94 -12.58
N THR A 158 -29.70 -13.84 -11.25
CA THR A 158 -30.76 -14.26 -10.32
C THR A 158 -30.74 -13.46 -9.02
N HIS A 159 -31.72 -13.71 -8.14
CA HIS A 159 -31.79 -13.20 -6.77
C HIS A 159 -32.56 -14.18 -5.86
N PHE A 160 -32.41 -14.04 -4.54
CA PHE A 160 -33.10 -14.89 -3.56
C PHE A 160 -34.54 -14.43 -3.25
N GLY A 161 -34.90 -13.19 -3.59
CA GLY A 161 -36.24 -12.66 -3.34
C GLY A 161 -36.50 -12.27 -1.88
N ILE A 162 -35.45 -12.23 -1.05
CA ILE A 162 -35.49 -11.79 0.34
C ILE A 162 -34.54 -10.59 0.54
N ASP A 163 -34.94 -9.65 1.37
CA ASP A 163 -34.15 -8.45 1.72
C ASP A 163 -33.59 -8.52 3.15
N MET A 164 -34.23 -9.30 4.02
CA MET A 164 -33.96 -9.35 5.46
C MET A 164 -33.63 -10.77 5.91
N PRO A 165 -32.75 -10.94 6.90
CA PRO A 165 -32.29 -12.26 7.36
C PRO A 165 -33.35 -13.04 8.16
N ASP A 166 -34.41 -12.39 8.62
CA ASP A 166 -35.44 -13.03 9.47
C ASP A 166 -36.42 -13.91 8.67
N MET A 167 -36.40 -13.82 7.34
CA MET A 167 -37.21 -14.62 6.43
C MET A 167 -36.55 -15.97 6.15
N ILE A 168 -36.72 -16.93 7.06
CA ILE A 168 -36.11 -18.26 6.96
C ILE A 168 -37.00 -19.22 6.17
N ASP A 169 -36.52 -19.65 5.01
CA ASP A 169 -37.05 -20.78 4.24
C ASP A 169 -35.91 -21.61 3.65
N SER A 170 -35.64 -22.76 4.27
CA SER A 170 -34.53 -23.62 3.88
C SER A 170 -34.85 -24.57 2.72
N LYS A 171 -36.06 -24.56 2.16
CA LYS A 171 -36.38 -25.40 1.01
C LYS A 171 -35.68 -24.90 -0.25
N ILE A 172 -35.25 -25.84 -1.09
CA ILE A 172 -34.71 -25.52 -2.40
C ILE A 172 -35.89 -25.19 -3.32
N GLU A 173 -36.00 -23.93 -3.71
CA GLU A 173 -37.07 -23.47 -4.59
C GLU A 173 -36.54 -23.08 -5.97
N ARG A 174 -37.45 -22.82 -6.92
CA ARG A 174 -37.05 -22.21 -8.18
C ARG A 174 -36.67 -20.74 -7.95
N PRO A 175 -35.67 -20.22 -8.66
CA PRO A 175 -35.31 -18.81 -8.54
C PRO A 175 -36.51 -17.95 -8.95
N PRO A 176 -36.83 -16.86 -8.21
CA PRO A 176 -37.91 -15.94 -8.56
C PRO A 176 -37.71 -15.31 -9.95
N PHE A 177 -36.47 -15.12 -10.35
CA PHE A 177 -36.05 -14.55 -11.62
C PHE A 177 -34.79 -15.25 -12.12
N THR A 178 -34.72 -15.51 -13.42
CA THR A 178 -33.48 -16.00 -14.05
C THR A 178 -33.39 -15.54 -15.50
N THR A 179 -32.24 -15.00 -15.89
CA THR A 179 -31.93 -14.68 -17.30
C THR A 179 -30.51 -15.11 -17.64
N ASN A 180 -30.30 -15.67 -18.84
CA ASN A 180 -28.98 -16.14 -19.30
C ASN A 180 -28.33 -15.07 -20.19
N LEU A 181 -27.20 -14.54 -19.74
CA LEU A 181 -26.45 -13.49 -20.43
C LEU A 181 -25.63 -14.00 -21.61
N CYS A 182 -25.33 -15.28 -21.67
CA CYS A 182 -24.54 -15.89 -22.74
C CYS A 182 -25.37 -16.25 -23.97
N LYS A 183 -26.71 -16.12 -23.91
CA LYS A 183 -27.62 -16.65 -24.92
C LYS A 183 -27.40 -16.04 -26.31
N SER A 184 -27.03 -14.77 -26.40
CA SER A 184 -26.73 -14.07 -27.67
C SER A 184 -25.53 -14.65 -28.41
N TYR A 185 -24.61 -15.31 -27.69
CA TYR A 185 -23.38 -15.88 -28.25
C TYR A 185 -23.51 -17.34 -28.66
N ILE A 186 -24.68 -17.93 -28.44
CA ILE A 186 -24.97 -19.32 -28.76
C ILE A 186 -25.83 -19.38 -30.03
N SER A 187 -25.27 -19.94 -31.10
CA SER A 187 -26.01 -20.20 -32.34
C SER A 187 -25.77 -21.64 -32.81
N GLN A 188 -26.81 -22.38 -33.20
CA GLN A 188 -26.67 -23.74 -33.74
C GLN A 188 -25.85 -24.68 -32.84
N GLU A 189 -26.05 -24.61 -31.51
CA GLU A 189 -25.25 -25.35 -30.52
C GLU A 189 -23.75 -25.03 -30.53
N GLN A 190 -23.36 -23.85 -31.04
CA GLN A 190 -21.99 -23.35 -31.02
C GLN A 190 -21.89 -22.03 -30.28
N PHE A 191 -20.85 -21.91 -29.47
CA PHE A 191 -20.48 -20.68 -28.79
C PHE A 191 -19.53 -19.89 -29.68
N ASN A 192 -19.91 -18.66 -30.06
CA ASN A 192 -19.17 -17.84 -30.99
C ASN A 192 -18.49 -16.65 -30.29
N PHE A 193 -17.20 -16.48 -30.53
CA PHE A 193 -16.39 -15.39 -29.98
C PHE A 193 -15.67 -14.63 -31.08
N VAL A 194 -15.50 -13.33 -30.93
CA VAL A 194 -14.75 -12.51 -31.89
C VAL A 194 -13.27 -12.49 -31.54
N THR A 195 -12.43 -12.74 -32.53
CA THR A 195 -10.95 -12.65 -32.44
C THR A 195 -10.47 -11.26 -32.86
N ASN A 196 -9.21 -10.91 -32.56
CA ASN A 196 -8.62 -9.59 -32.90
C ASN A 196 -8.76 -9.22 -34.39
N ASN A 197 -8.78 -10.23 -35.26
CA ASN A 197 -8.82 -10.03 -36.71
C ASN A 197 -10.26 -9.92 -37.23
N GLY A 198 -11.26 -9.76 -36.33
CA GLY A 198 -12.68 -9.76 -36.65
C GLY A 198 -13.24 -11.13 -37.04
N LYS A 199 -12.42 -12.20 -37.02
CA LYS A 199 -12.88 -13.56 -37.33
C LYS A 199 -13.64 -14.13 -36.13
N VAL A 200 -14.65 -14.95 -36.41
CA VAL A 200 -15.40 -15.68 -35.38
C VAL A 200 -14.70 -16.99 -35.07
N PHE A 201 -14.48 -17.24 -33.78
CA PHE A 201 -14.03 -18.51 -33.22
C PHE A 201 -15.22 -19.23 -32.59
N SER A 202 -15.52 -20.43 -33.07
CA SER A 202 -16.71 -21.20 -32.66
C SER A 202 -16.33 -22.46 -31.89
N ILE A 203 -17.04 -22.75 -30.80
CA ILE A 203 -16.87 -23.95 -29.96
C ILE A 203 -18.19 -24.71 -29.88
N ASN A 204 -18.20 -26.01 -30.21
CA ASN A 204 -19.40 -26.83 -30.10
C ASN A 204 -19.80 -27.06 -28.63
N ILE A 205 -21.07 -26.81 -28.33
CA ILE A 205 -21.73 -27.02 -27.04
C ILE A 205 -22.43 -28.40 -27.15
N GLY A 206 -21.74 -29.48 -26.77
CA GLY A 206 -22.41 -30.77 -26.53
C GLY A 206 -22.06 -31.95 -27.45
N LYS A 207 -21.06 -31.86 -28.34
CA LYS A 207 -20.55 -33.05 -29.06
C LYS A 207 -19.05 -33.28 -28.82
N PHE A 208 -18.78 -34.49 -28.31
CA PHE A 208 -17.50 -35.13 -28.02
C PHE A 208 -16.78 -34.77 -26.71
N LYS A 209 -17.05 -35.61 -25.72
CA LYS A 209 -16.16 -36.06 -24.63
C LYS A 209 -14.74 -36.51 -25.09
N LEU A 210 -14.44 -36.48 -26.40
CA LEU A 210 -13.16 -36.89 -27.01
C LEU A 210 -12.28 -35.71 -27.48
N LEU A 211 -12.75 -34.46 -27.40
CA LEU A 211 -11.90 -33.27 -27.64
C LEU A 211 -11.79 -32.47 -26.34
N PHE A 212 -10.83 -32.82 -25.47
CA PHE A 212 -10.13 -32.04 -24.40
C PHE A 212 -10.68 -30.72 -23.79
N TYR A 213 -11.93 -30.31 -24.00
CA TYR A 213 -12.46 -28.99 -23.66
C TYR A 213 -13.89 -29.08 -23.10
N ASP A 214 -14.00 -29.36 -21.81
CA ASP A 214 -15.23 -29.00 -21.08
C ASP A 214 -15.30 -27.47 -21.01
N LEU A 215 -16.26 -26.88 -21.73
CA LEU A 215 -16.55 -25.44 -21.66
C LEU A 215 -17.28 -25.14 -20.34
N TYR A 216 -16.73 -24.24 -19.55
CA TYR A 216 -17.36 -23.74 -18.33
C TYR A 216 -16.95 -22.28 -18.10
N VAL A 217 -17.76 -21.56 -17.33
CA VAL A 217 -17.43 -20.22 -16.87
C VAL A 217 -16.35 -20.35 -15.80
N SER A 218 -15.15 -19.82 -16.07
CA SER A 218 -13.98 -19.97 -15.21
C SER A 218 -13.72 -18.75 -14.31
N ALA A 219 -14.25 -17.58 -14.69
CA ALA A 219 -14.15 -16.36 -13.90
C ALA A 219 -15.36 -15.46 -14.17
N VAL A 220 -15.86 -14.76 -13.15
CA VAL A 220 -16.91 -13.74 -13.28
C VAL A 220 -16.53 -12.54 -12.43
N SER A 221 -16.67 -11.33 -12.97
CA SER A 221 -16.42 -10.09 -12.23
C SER A 221 -17.39 -9.01 -12.67
N TYR A 222 -17.80 -8.15 -11.73
CA TYR A 222 -18.68 -7.02 -11.99
C TYR A 222 -17.89 -5.72 -11.92
N LEU A 223 -17.91 -4.95 -13.01
CA LEU A 223 -17.29 -3.64 -13.09
C LEU A 223 -18.31 -2.60 -12.62
N GLU A 224 -18.23 -2.21 -11.35
CA GLU A 224 -19.22 -1.36 -10.70
C GLU A 224 -19.36 0.00 -11.38
N ARG A 225 -18.25 0.60 -11.82
CA ARG A 225 -18.22 1.95 -12.42
C ARG A 225 -19.06 2.05 -13.69
N CYS A 226 -18.97 1.06 -14.58
CA CYS A 226 -19.70 1.00 -15.84
C CYS A 226 -20.82 -0.04 -15.87
N LYS A 227 -21.20 -0.56 -14.70
CA LYS A 227 -22.28 -1.54 -14.49
C LYS A 227 -22.22 -2.71 -15.50
N THR A 228 -21.01 -3.21 -15.76
CA THR A 228 -20.74 -4.22 -16.79
C THR A 228 -20.26 -5.52 -16.16
N LEU A 229 -20.87 -6.64 -16.53
CA LEU A 229 -20.44 -7.97 -16.10
C LEU A 229 -19.44 -8.56 -17.10
N VAL A 230 -18.28 -9.02 -16.63
CA VAL A 230 -17.27 -9.71 -17.43
C VAL A 230 -17.26 -11.19 -17.07
N ILE A 231 -17.41 -12.04 -18.08
CA ILE A 231 -17.55 -13.49 -17.96
C ILE A 231 -16.42 -14.16 -18.72
N GLY A 232 -15.50 -14.82 -18.01
CA GLY A 232 -14.37 -15.55 -18.56
C GLY A 232 -14.65 -17.04 -18.72
N PHE A 233 -14.11 -17.65 -19.77
CA PHE A 233 -14.35 -19.04 -20.11
C PHE A 233 -13.07 -19.89 -20.05
N SER A 234 -13.27 -21.19 -19.82
CA SER A 234 -12.18 -22.17 -19.81
C SER A 234 -11.40 -22.25 -21.12
N CYS A 235 -12.03 -21.86 -22.25
CA CYS A 235 -11.41 -21.81 -23.57
C CYS A 235 -10.48 -20.60 -23.81
N GLY A 236 -10.49 -19.61 -22.91
CA GLY A 236 -9.70 -18.38 -23.00
C GLY A 236 -10.39 -17.19 -23.65
N ALA A 237 -11.66 -17.35 -24.03
CA ALA A 237 -12.50 -16.21 -24.37
C ALA A 237 -13.04 -15.53 -23.11
N PHE A 238 -13.47 -14.29 -23.24
CA PHE A 238 -14.37 -13.64 -22.28
C PHE A 238 -15.43 -12.80 -23.01
N ILE A 239 -16.53 -12.53 -22.32
CA ILE A 239 -17.60 -11.65 -22.77
C ILE A 239 -17.76 -10.52 -21.76
N ALA A 240 -18.07 -9.31 -22.24
CA ALA A 240 -18.51 -8.20 -21.41
C ALA A 240 -19.97 -7.87 -21.75
N VAL A 241 -20.84 -7.74 -20.74
CA VAL A 241 -22.27 -7.44 -20.88
C VAL A 241 -22.66 -6.25 -20.02
N SER A 242 -23.09 -5.15 -20.65
CA SER A 242 -23.61 -3.98 -19.93
C SER A 242 -24.98 -4.29 -19.34
N LEU A 243 -25.14 -4.07 -18.03
CA LEU A 243 -26.43 -4.19 -17.35
C LEU A 243 -27.29 -2.92 -17.49
N LEU A 244 -26.79 -1.88 -18.16
CA LEU A 244 -27.53 -0.64 -18.44
C LEU A 244 -28.43 -0.80 -19.66
N ASN A 245 -27.85 -1.21 -20.79
CA ASN A 245 -28.52 -1.24 -22.10
C ASN A 245 -28.45 -2.61 -22.79
N GLY A 246 -27.82 -3.61 -22.16
CA GLY A 246 -27.66 -4.95 -22.74
C GLY A 246 -26.64 -5.03 -23.86
N LYS A 247 -25.88 -3.96 -24.15
CA LYS A 247 -24.78 -4.03 -25.12
C LYS A 247 -23.73 -5.02 -24.62
N ASP A 248 -23.29 -5.87 -25.53
CA ASP A 248 -22.40 -6.97 -25.23
C ASP A 248 -21.27 -7.08 -26.26
N GLY A 249 -20.13 -7.60 -25.85
CA GLY A 249 -19.00 -7.90 -26.74
C GLY A 249 -18.27 -9.17 -26.32
N SER A 250 -17.77 -9.94 -27.30
CA SER A 250 -16.95 -11.12 -27.07
C SER A 250 -15.50 -10.91 -27.51
N TYR A 251 -14.57 -11.51 -26.76
CA TYR A 251 -13.15 -11.29 -26.94
C TYR A 251 -12.39 -12.62 -26.81
N TYR A 252 -11.65 -12.99 -27.85
CA TYR A 252 -10.78 -14.17 -27.86
C TYR A 252 -9.33 -13.79 -28.21
N HIS A 253 -8.48 -13.75 -27.18
CA HIS A 253 -7.08 -13.34 -27.28
C HIS A 253 -6.07 -14.44 -26.90
N SER A 254 -6.53 -15.50 -26.23
CA SER A 254 -5.68 -16.56 -25.71
C SER A 254 -6.41 -17.90 -25.74
N SER A 255 -5.66 -18.99 -25.87
CA SER A 255 -6.20 -20.37 -25.78
C SER A 255 -6.13 -20.94 -24.36
N SER A 256 -5.60 -20.17 -23.41
CA SER A 256 -5.50 -20.54 -22.00
C SER A 256 -6.76 -20.15 -21.24
N SER A 257 -7.16 -20.92 -20.22
CA SER A 257 -8.35 -20.59 -19.40
C SER A 257 -8.21 -19.22 -18.76
N VAL A 258 -9.28 -18.42 -18.78
CA VAL A 258 -9.32 -17.17 -18.00
C VAL A 258 -9.26 -17.52 -16.52
N TYR A 259 -8.34 -16.91 -15.79
CA TYR A 259 -8.14 -17.08 -14.34
C TYR A 259 -8.96 -16.06 -13.54
N GLY A 260 -8.90 -14.79 -13.92
CA GLY A 260 -9.54 -13.71 -13.17
C GLY A 260 -9.44 -12.36 -13.86
N PHE A 261 -10.16 -11.40 -13.30
CA PHE A 261 -10.26 -10.02 -13.79
C PHE A 261 -9.90 -9.05 -12.66
N ALA A 262 -9.28 -7.92 -13.01
CA ALA A 262 -9.07 -6.81 -12.09
C ALA A 262 -9.23 -5.49 -12.85
N CYS A 263 -9.97 -4.55 -12.26
CA CYS A 263 -10.29 -3.27 -12.89
C CYS A 263 -9.64 -2.11 -12.14
N GLN A 264 -9.15 -1.12 -12.85
CA GLN A 264 -8.50 0.07 -12.28
C GLN A 264 -9.03 1.33 -12.98
N GLU A 265 -9.21 2.39 -12.20
CA GLU A 265 -9.58 3.74 -12.65
C GLU A 265 -8.40 4.68 -12.37
N PRO A 266 -7.96 5.49 -13.36
CA PRO A 266 -6.93 6.48 -13.14
C PRO A 266 -7.45 7.62 -12.26
N VAL A 267 -6.58 8.23 -11.44
CA VAL A 267 -6.96 9.36 -10.58
C VAL A 267 -7.23 10.62 -11.40
N ASP A 268 -6.32 10.91 -12.34
CA ASP A 268 -6.25 12.19 -13.05
C ASP A 268 -6.27 11.99 -14.59
N ASP A 269 -7.19 11.16 -15.11
CA ASP A 269 -7.49 11.18 -16.56
C ASP A 269 -8.74 12.04 -16.81
N PRO A 270 -8.69 13.06 -17.69
CA PRO A 270 -9.85 13.87 -18.02
C PRO A 270 -10.91 13.11 -18.83
N ARG A 271 -10.63 11.88 -19.28
CA ARG A 271 -11.55 11.06 -20.06
C ARG A 271 -12.18 9.96 -19.19
N PRO A 272 -13.42 9.56 -19.49
CA PRO A 272 -14.01 8.36 -18.91
C PRO A 272 -13.27 7.14 -19.49
N VAL A 273 -12.32 6.59 -18.75
CA VAL A 273 -11.52 5.44 -19.16
C VAL A 273 -11.28 4.50 -17.98
N LEU A 274 -11.37 3.19 -18.23
CA LEU A 274 -11.07 2.15 -17.26
C LEU A 274 -10.04 1.18 -17.82
N TYR A 275 -9.28 0.54 -16.94
CA TYR A 275 -8.27 -0.45 -17.30
C TYR A 275 -8.67 -1.82 -16.74
N LEU A 276 -8.82 -2.79 -17.63
CA LEU A 276 -9.20 -4.16 -17.28
C LEU A 276 -8.03 -5.11 -17.52
N TRP A 277 -7.52 -5.68 -16.44
CA TRP A 277 -6.58 -6.78 -16.49
C TRP A 277 -7.30 -8.12 -16.59
N VAL A 278 -6.81 -8.99 -17.48
CA VAL A 278 -7.29 -10.36 -17.66
C VAL A 278 -6.12 -11.32 -17.46
N ALA A 279 -6.19 -12.15 -16.42
CA ALA A 279 -5.22 -13.22 -16.17
C ALA A 279 -5.62 -14.51 -16.89
N TYR A 280 -4.62 -15.22 -17.40
CA TYR A 280 -4.77 -16.51 -18.06
C TYR A 280 -3.94 -17.58 -17.35
N SER A 281 -4.56 -18.73 -17.07
CA SER A 281 -3.92 -19.88 -16.42
C SER A 281 -3.05 -20.69 -17.37
N LYS A 282 -2.22 -21.60 -16.83
CA LYS A 282 -1.42 -22.52 -17.63
C LYS A 282 -2.32 -23.53 -18.36
N ARG A 283 -2.21 -23.60 -19.68
CA ARG A 283 -2.73 -24.69 -20.52
C ARG A 283 -1.74 -25.01 -21.64
N LYS A 284 -1.93 -24.39 -22.80
CA LYS A 284 -0.99 -24.46 -23.94
C LYS A 284 0.14 -23.46 -23.82
N GLN A 285 -0.18 -22.28 -23.29
CA GLN A 285 0.77 -21.20 -23.05
C GLN A 285 1.06 -21.12 -21.55
N ASN A 286 2.22 -20.56 -21.21
CA ASN A 286 2.52 -20.17 -19.84
C ASN A 286 1.48 -19.16 -19.33
N PRO A 287 1.21 -19.12 -18.02
CA PRO A 287 0.36 -18.09 -17.44
C PRO A 287 0.83 -16.68 -17.86
N HIS A 288 -0.12 -15.82 -18.16
CA HIS A 288 0.13 -14.45 -18.61
C HIS A 288 -1.05 -13.55 -18.27
N ALA A 289 -0.80 -12.24 -18.27
CA ALA A 289 -1.82 -11.22 -18.05
C ALA A 289 -1.90 -10.30 -19.29
N MET A 290 -3.10 -9.85 -19.61
CA MET A 290 -3.33 -8.85 -20.66
C MET A 290 -4.05 -7.65 -20.07
N LEU A 291 -3.59 -6.45 -20.42
CA LEU A 291 -4.26 -5.20 -20.07
C LEU A 291 -5.13 -4.77 -21.24
N PHE A 292 -6.37 -4.42 -20.94
CA PHE A 292 -7.33 -3.84 -21.85
C PHE A 292 -7.69 -2.45 -21.39
N VAL A 293 -7.93 -1.55 -22.34
CA VAL A 293 -8.47 -0.21 -22.08
C VAL A 293 -9.94 -0.21 -22.48
N ILE A 294 -10.78 0.25 -21.56
CA ILE A 294 -12.21 0.44 -21.77
C ILE A 294 -12.44 1.94 -21.95
N THR A 295 -12.83 2.35 -23.14
CA THR A 295 -13.16 3.74 -23.48
C THR A 295 -14.66 3.92 -23.64
N PHE A 296 -15.16 5.13 -23.38
CA PHE A 296 -16.58 5.47 -23.50
C PHE A 296 -16.78 6.64 -24.47
N PRO A 297 -16.82 6.38 -25.81
CA PRO A 297 -16.79 7.43 -26.82
C PRO A 297 -17.90 8.48 -26.70
N ASN A 298 -19.09 8.08 -26.23
CA ASN A 298 -20.21 9.00 -26.10
C ASN A 298 -20.06 9.97 -24.92
N ASP A 299 -19.25 9.61 -23.93
CA ASP A 299 -19.00 10.44 -22.75
C ASP A 299 -17.71 11.28 -22.92
N GLU A 300 -16.90 11.02 -23.95
CA GLU A 300 -15.70 11.81 -24.24
C GLU A 300 -16.04 13.28 -24.53
N GLY A 301 -15.34 14.20 -23.86
CA GLY A 301 -15.56 15.64 -23.98
C GLY A 301 -16.71 16.18 -23.12
N GLN A 302 -17.51 15.32 -22.47
CA GLN A 302 -18.51 15.73 -21.48
C GLN A 302 -17.87 15.94 -20.10
N PRO A 303 -18.42 16.83 -19.26
CA PRO A 303 -17.96 16.96 -17.87
C PRO A 303 -18.24 15.68 -17.07
N SER A 304 -17.39 15.39 -16.08
CA SER A 304 -17.43 14.12 -15.32
C SER A 304 -18.74 13.84 -14.59
N SER A 305 -19.54 14.86 -14.29
CA SER A 305 -20.88 14.72 -13.71
C SER A 305 -21.93 14.17 -14.67
N GLN A 306 -21.67 14.19 -15.98
CA GLN A 306 -22.60 13.79 -17.04
C GLN A 306 -22.23 12.45 -17.70
N TRP A 307 -21.15 11.81 -17.26
CA TRP A 307 -20.72 10.52 -17.83
C TRP A 307 -21.76 9.42 -17.56
N SER A 308 -22.23 8.79 -18.64
CA SER A 308 -23.24 7.74 -18.59
C SER A 308 -22.65 6.34 -18.43
N PHE A 309 -21.41 6.14 -18.86
CA PHE A 309 -20.72 4.85 -18.97
C PHE A 309 -21.51 3.80 -19.77
N SER A 310 -22.41 4.24 -20.64
CA SER A 310 -23.42 3.38 -21.27
C SER A 310 -22.88 2.59 -22.46
N GLU A 311 -21.99 3.19 -23.26
CA GLU A 311 -21.42 2.58 -24.44
C GLU A 311 -19.91 2.47 -24.33
N PHE A 312 -19.44 1.23 -24.13
CA PHE A 312 -18.02 0.94 -23.98
C PHE A 312 -17.41 0.30 -25.23
N MET A 313 -16.12 0.55 -25.44
CA MET A 313 -15.27 -0.24 -26.34
C MET A 313 -14.09 -0.78 -25.55
N ILE A 314 -13.80 -2.07 -25.69
CA ILE A 314 -12.65 -2.72 -25.02
C ILE A 314 -11.57 -3.01 -26.06
N MET A 315 -10.37 -2.49 -25.82
CA MET A 315 -9.24 -2.68 -26.71
C MET A 315 -8.05 -3.26 -25.96
N LYS A 316 -7.41 -4.28 -26.55
CA LYS A 316 -6.18 -4.85 -26.01
C LYS A 316 -5.06 -3.81 -26.05
N TYR A 317 -4.40 -3.58 -24.91
CA TYR A 317 -3.34 -2.58 -24.76
C TYR A 317 -1.94 -3.20 -24.71
N LEU A 318 -1.69 -4.10 -23.75
CA LEU A 318 -0.40 -4.79 -23.61
C LEU A 318 -0.57 -6.23 -23.10
N VAL A 319 0.49 -7.02 -23.22
CA VAL A 319 0.59 -8.38 -22.67
C VAL A 319 1.82 -8.46 -21.79
N TRP A 320 1.70 -9.11 -20.65
CA TRP A 320 2.80 -9.38 -19.75
C TRP A 320 2.90 -10.87 -19.41
N TYR A 321 4.12 -11.38 -19.46
CA TYR A 321 4.46 -12.75 -19.09
C TYR A 321 5.32 -12.71 -17.82
N PRO A 322 4.76 -13.08 -16.65
CA PRO A 322 5.56 -13.19 -15.43
C PRO A 322 6.64 -14.26 -15.57
N ASP A 323 7.85 -13.93 -15.10
CA ASP A 323 8.98 -14.84 -15.11
C ASP A 323 8.68 -16.12 -14.31
N ASN A 324 8.96 -17.28 -14.90
CA ASN A 324 8.85 -18.59 -14.26
C ASN A 324 7.49 -18.86 -13.58
N CYS A 325 6.40 -18.30 -14.10
CA CYS A 325 5.08 -18.51 -13.52
C CYS A 325 4.50 -19.88 -13.85
N SER A 326 4.12 -20.64 -12.81
CA SER A 326 3.48 -21.96 -12.95
C SER A 326 1.97 -21.92 -12.75
N LYS A 327 1.50 -21.19 -11.73
CA LYS A 327 0.08 -21.06 -11.31
C LYS A 327 -0.11 -19.68 -10.66
N TRP A 328 -1.18 -18.98 -11.02
CA TRP A 328 -1.62 -17.78 -10.30
C TRP A 328 -2.13 -18.14 -8.90
N LEU A 329 -1.86 -17.28 -7.93
CA LEU A 329 -2.31 -17.45 -6.54
C LEU A 329 -3.33 -16.38 -6.16
N SER A 330 -3.10 -15.12 -6.56
CA SER A 330 -4.03 -14.00 -6.38
C SER A 330 -3.89 -13.02 -7.53
N PHE A 331 -5.00 -12.41 -7.94
CA PHE A 331 -5.05 -11.41 -9.02
C PHE A 331 -6.18 -10.43 -8.74
N ARG A 332 -5.87 -9.29 -8.11
CA ARG A 332 -6.89 -8.37 -7.59
C ARG A 332 -6.45 -6.92 -7.59
N THR A 333 -7.42 -6.03 -7.78
CA THR A 333 -7.26 -4.60 -7.51
C THR A 333 -7.22 -4.37 -6.00
N ILE A 334 -6.33 -3.50 -5.57
CA ILE A 334 -6.28 -3.01 -4.18
C ILE A 334 -7.13 -1.76 -4.15
N VAL A 335 -8.19 -1.79 -3.34
CA VAL A 335 -9.09 -0.65 -3.23
C VAL A 335 -8.85 0.06 -1.90
N SER A 336 -8.40 1.30 -2.00
CA SER A 336 -8.11 2.15 -0.85
C SER A 336 -9.17 3.25 -0.76
N PHE A 337 -9.54 3.64 0.45
CA PHE A 337 -10.30 4.86 0.62
C PHE A 337 -9.35 6.04 0.50
N GLY A 338 -9.77 7.12 -0.15
CA GLY A 338 -9.07 8.40 -0.11
C GLY A 338 -9.05 8.97 1.31
N SER A 339 -8.27 8.36 2.21
CA SER A 339 -7.92 8.95 3.49
C SER A 339 -6.80 9.94 3.21
N LYS A 340 -7.04 11.22 3.51
CA LYS A 340 -5.97 12.20 3.70
C LYS A 340 -4.84 11.53 4.46
N GLU A 341 -3.67 11.46 3.83
CA GLU A 341 -2.46 10.94 4.43
C GLU A 341 -2.30 11.52 5.84
N HIS A 342 -2.19 10.61 6.81
CA HIS A 342 -1.77 10.88 8.20
C HIS A 342 -2.60 11.92 8.97
N GLN A 343 -3.80 11.54 9.40
CA GLN A 343 -4.31 12.02 10.70
C GLN A 343 -4.25 10.88 11.74
N PRO A 344 -3.92 11.19 13.01
CA PRO A 344 -3.77 10.20 14.06
C PRO A 344 -5.06 9.38 14.24
N LYS A 345 -4.88 8.08 14.52
CA LYS A 345 -5.90 7.01 14.62
C LYS A 345 -7.16 7.32 15.46
N ASN A 346 -7.16 8.38 16.28
CA ASN A 346 -8.24 8.71 17.21
C ASN A 346 -9.37 9.61 16.64
N ILE A 347 -9.37 9.94 15.34
CA ILE A 347 -10.46 10.74 14.75
C ILE A 347 -11.34 9.94 13.77
N LEU A 348 -10.88 8.76 13.32
CA LEU A 348 -11.65 7.89 12.41
C LEU A 348 -12.96 7.39 13.06
N GLU A 349 -12.93 7.07 14.37
CA GLU A 349 -14.13 6.73 15.14
C GLU A 349 -15.09 7.91 15.36
N ARG A 350 -14.59 9.16 15.26
CA ARG A 350 -15.42 10.37 15.36
C ARG A 350 -16.07 10.75 14.03
N PHE A 351 -15.41 10.47 12.90
CA PHE A 351 -15.93 10.83 11.57
C PHE A 351 -17.05 9.91 11.06
N GLN A 352 -17.05 8.62 11.41
CA GLN A 352 -18.18 7.73 11.09
C GLN A 352 -19.51 8.20 11.73
N ARG A 353 -19.47 8.97 12.82
CA ARG A 353 -20.67 9.57 13.44
C ARG A 353 -21.09 10.92 12.85
N PHE A 354 -20.21 11.62 12.13
CA PHE A 354 -20.51 12.93 11.54
C PHE A 354 -21.06 12.86 10.11
N SER A 355 -20.93 11.73 9.41
CA SER A 355 -21.45 11.53 8.05
C SER A 355 -22.99 11.44 7.95
N LEU A 356 -23.72 11.62 9.05
CA LEU A 356 -25.19 11.55 9.09
C LEU A 356 -25.89 12.93 9.07
N ARG A 357 -25.18 14.06 8.89
CA ARG A 357 -25.79 15.40 9.06
C ARG A 357 -25.43 16.52 8.06
N SER A 358 -24.69 16.30 6.98
CA SER A 358 -24.44 17.36 5.98
C SER A 358 -25.18 17.09 4.66
N SER A 359 -26.11 17.98 4.32
CA SER A 359 -27.06 17.90 3.20
C SER A 359 -26.61 18.65 1.94
N SER A 360 -25.31 18.66 1.61
CA SER A 360 -24.80 19.23 0.35
C SER A 360 -24.30 18.12 -0.59
N THR A 361 -25.05 17.88 -1.66
CA THR A 361 -24.91 16.76 -2.58
C THR A 361 -23.68 16.81 -3.50
N GLU A 362 -23.04 17.97 -3.68
CA GLU A 362 -21.89 18.10 -4.60
C GLU A 362 -20.53 17.77 -3.97
N GLU A 363 -20.33 17.99 -2.67
CA GLU A 363 -19.09 17.62 -1.98
C GLU A 363 -19.02 16.11 -1.67
N ILE A 364 -20.17 15.46 -1.48
CA ILE A 364 -20.27 14.02 -1.19
C ILE A 364 -19.77 13.17 -2.36
N LEU A 365 -19.90 13.64 -3.60
CA LEU A 365 -19.46 12.90 -4.80
C LEU A 365 -17.94 12.84 -4.94
N ARG A 366 -17.18 13.81 -4.41
CA ARG A 366 -15.71 13.75 -4.37
C ARG A 366 -15.17 13.00 -3.16
N ILE A 367 -15.93 12.95 -2.06
CA ILE A 367 -15.47 12.42 -0.76
C ILE A 367 -15.48 10.88 -0.69
N ASN A 368 -16.15 10.19 -1.61
CA ASN A 368 -16.26 8.73 -1.65
C ASN A 368 -15.50 8.04 -2.81
N ALA A 369 -14.54 8.70 -3.45
CA ALA A 369 -13.77 8.08 -4.53
C ALA A 369 -12.91 6.92 -3.98
N MET A 370 -13.38 5.69 -4.24
CA MET A 370 -12.61 4.47 -4.02
C MET A 370 -11.42 4.49 -4.98
N ASN A 371 -10.22 4.42 -4.43
CA ASN A 371 -8.98 4.49 -5.19
C ASN A 371 -8.56 3.07 -5.60
N THR A 372 -8.47 2.83 -6.90
CA THR A 372 -8.15 1.53 -7.55
C THR A 372 -6.80 1.55 -8.30
N ILE A 373 -5.90 2.48 -7.95
CA ILE A 373 -4.61 2.69 -8.64
C ILE A 373 -3.70 1.47 -8.61
N HIS A 374 -3.75 0.69 -7.53
CA HIS A 374 -2.82 -0.40 -7.29
C HIS A 374 -3.46 -1.75 -7.55
N MET A 375 -2.66 -2.69 -8.07
CA MET A 375 -3.10 -4.06 -8.32
C MET A 375 -2.04 -5.05 -7.87
N LEU A 376 -2.48 -6.07 -7.12
CA LEU A 376 -1.65 -7.18 -6.68
C LEU A 376 -1.81 -8.39 -7.62
N MET A 377 -0.68 -8.91 -8.08
CA MET A 377 -0.57 -10.18 -8.80
C MET A 377 0.40 -11.09 -8.03
N THR A 378 0.00 -12.30 -7.63
CA THR A 378 0.90 -13.28 -7.01
C THR A 378 0.84 -14.63 -7.72
N TRP A 379 1.98 -15.32 -7.78
CA TRP A 379 2.09 -16.59 -8.48
C TRP A 379 3.16 -17.52 -7.88
N LYS A 380 2.99 -18.81 -8.16
CA LYS A 380 3.96 -19.86 -7.82
C LYS A 380 5.05 -19.95 -8.89
N ASN A 381 6.31 -20.02 -8.44
CA ASN A 381 7.46 -20.15 -9.33
C ASN A 381 7.67 -21.62 -9.79
N THR A 382 8.08 -21.85 -11.04
CA THR A 382 8.43 -23.18 -11.58
C THR A 382 9.70 -23.76 -10.96
N ASN A 383 10.62 -22.91 -10.51
CA ASN A 383 11.92 -23.29 -9.97
C ASN A 383 11.92 -23.30 -8.44
N ASN A 384 10.97 -24.02 -7.82
CA ASN A 384 11.07 -24.37 -6.39
C ASN A 384 12.20 -25.41 -6.20
N SER A 385 13.43 -25.05 -6.55
CA SER A 385 14.62 -25.74 -6.09
C SER A 385 14.70 -25.57 -4.58
N VAL A 386 14.76 -26.71 -3.88
CA VAL A 386 14.82 -26.81 -2.43
C VAL A 386 16.08 -26.12 -1.93
N GLU A 387 16.00 -24.85 -1.55
CA GLU A 387 16.97 -24.24 -0.64
C GLU A 387 16.55 -24.65 0.77
N ALA A 388 17.27 -25.59 1.36
CA ALA A 388 17.09 -25.97 2.76
C ALA A 388 17.62 -24.85 3.64
N CYS A 389 16.76 -23.91 4.06
CA CYS A 389 17.10 -22.94 5.09
C CYS A 389 16.57 -23.40 6.45
N ILE A 390 17.42 -23.30 7.47
CA ILE A 390 17.02 -23.44 8.86
C ILE A 390 16.45 -22.09 9.30
N ILE A 391 15.13 -21.97 9.44
CA ILE A 391 14.51 -20.79 10.06
C ILE A 391 14.44 -21.01 11.57
N LEU A 392 15.13 -20.17 12.34
CA LEU A 392 14.92 -19.99 13.77
C LEU A 392 13.78 -18.97 13.97
N LEU A 393 12.56 -19.44 14.22
CA LEU A 393 11.45 -18.59 14.65
C LEU A 393 11.72 -18.14 16.10
N LEU A 394 12.22 -16.92 16.26
CA LEU A 394 12.36 -16.27 17.57
C LEU A 394 11.07 -15.52 17.92
N SER A 395 10.03 -16.25 18.33
CA SER A 395 8.94 -15.66 19.11
C SER A 395 8.42 -16.65 20.16
N LEU A 396 8.85 -16.43 21.40
CA LEU A 396 8.17 -16.75 22.67
C LEU A 396 7.73 -18.21 22.97
N THR A 397 8.34 -19.23 22.39
CA THR A 397 8.39 -20.57 23.02
C THR A 397 9.74 -21.25 22.75
N PRO A 398 10.49 -21.70 23.77
CA PRO A 398 11.73 -22.42 23.55
C PRO A 398 11.40 -23.84 23.08
N PHE A 399 12.11 -24.32 22.05
CA PHE A 399 12.03 -25.66 21.43
C PHE A 399 10.95 -25.91 20.37
N MET A 400 11.09 -25.32 19.17
CA MET A 400 10.77 -26.03 17.93
C MET A 400 11.74 -25.62 16.81
N ILE A 401 12.74 -26.48 16.54
CA ILE A 401 13.55 -26.39 15.31
C ILE A 401 12.77 -27.13 14.22
N LEU A 402 11.99 -26.41 13.41
CA LEU A 402 11.38 -26.98 12.21
C LEU A 402 12.41 -26.93 11.07
N ARG A 403 13.07 -28.06 10.78
CA ARG A 403 13.69 -28.29 9.47
C ARG A 403 12.55 -28.40 8.46
N SER A 404 12.22 -27.29 7.80
CA SER A 404 11.24 -27.29 6.72
C SER A 404 11.88 -26.71 5.47
N GLU A 405 11.59 -27.34 4.34
CA GLU A 405 11.99 -26.83 3.02
C GLU A 405 11.26 -25.49 2.79
N LEU A 406 11.85 -24.55 2.04
CA LEU A 406 11.18 -23.28 1.73
C LEU A 406 10.39 -23.38 0.43
N ALA A 407 9.12 -22.95 0.47
CA ALA A 407 8.37 -22.58 -0.72
C ALA A 407 8.68 -21.12 -1.08
N ILE A 408 8.90 -20.88 -2.38
CA ILE A 408 9.12 -19.54 -2.91
C ILE A 408 7.90 -19.18 -3.76
N PHE A 409 7.26 -18.07 -3.43
CA PHE A 409 6.32 -17.43 -4.35
C PHE A 409 6.83 -16.05 -4.75
N GLN A 410 6.30 -15.57 -5.86
CA GLN A 410 6.61 -14.25 -6.39
C GLN A 410 5.32 -13.45 -6.52
N GLY A 411 5.47 -12.14 -6.54
CA GLY A 411 4.37 -11.26 -6.85
C GLY A 411 4.82 -9.99 -7.52
N ALA A 412 3.85 -9.23 -8.00
CA ALA A 412 4.02 -7.93 -8.57
C ALA A 412 2.93 -6.98 -8.07
N LEU A 413 3.33 -5.76 -7.75
CA LEU A 413 2.42 -4.63 -7.52
C LEU A 413 2.48 -3.73 -8.75
N PHE A 414 1.37 -3.59 -9.47
CA PHE A 414 1.23 -2.67 -10.59
C PHE A 414 0.61 -1.36 -10.12
N ASP A 415 1.17 -0.23 -10.57
CA ASP A 415 0.72 1.12 -10.25
C ASP A 415 0.27 1.84 -11.53
N LEU A 416 -1.03 2.10 -11.62
CA LEU A 416 -1.62 2.76 -12.78
C LEU A 416 -1.16 4.22 -12.92
N ASN A 417 -0.99 4.95 -11.82
CA ASN A 417 -0.56 6.35 -11.88
C ASN A 417 0.89 6.46 -12.35
N ALA A 418 1.77 5.57 -11.88
CA ALA A 418 3.14 5.49 -12.39
C ALA A 418 3.17 5.08 -13.87
N PHE A 419 2.25 4.22 -14.31
CA PHE A 419 2.09 3.86 -15.71
C PHE A 419 1.67 5.06 -16.58
N TYR A 420 0.76 5.90 -16.08
CA TYR A 420 0.39 7.18 -16.69
C TYR A 420 1.57 8.16 -16.75
N TYR A 421 2.29 8.31 -15.64
CA TYR A 421 3.47 9.18 -15.56
C TYR A 421 4.54 8.80 -16.59
N LYS A 422 4.69 7.49 -16.87
CA LYS A 422 5.58 6.97 -17.92
C LYS A 422 4.97 6.96 -19.33
N ARG A 423 3.86 7.67 -19.54
CA ARG A 423 3.17 7.85 -20.83
C ARG A 423 2.64 6.55 -21.43
N LEU A 424 2.08 5.68 -20.59
CA LEU A 424 1.35 4.47 -20.98
C LEU A 424 2.15 3.57 -21.96
N PRO A 425 3.33 3.07 -21.58
CA PRO A 425 4.13 2.25 -22.49
C PRO A 425 3.40 0.96 -22.90
N ARG A 426 3.62 0.49 -24.13
CA ARG A 426 2.96 -0.74 -24.66
C ARG A 426 3.62 -2.05 -24.24
N GLN A 427 4.73 -1.97 -23.50
CA GLN A 427 5.52 -3.12 -23.07
C GLN A 427 6.07 -2.87 -21.67
N ILE A 428 6.23 -3.96 -20.91
CA ILE A 428 6.88 -3.93 -19.60
C ILE A 428 8.35 -4.23 -19.82
N MET A 429 9.20 -3.21 -19.66
CA MET A 429 10.65 -3.31 -19.79
C MET A 429 11.28 -2.96 -18.45
N PHE A 430 12.18 -3.82 -17.98
CA PHE A 430 13.02 -3.51 -16.82
C PHE A 430 14.26 -2.76 -17.28
N ASP A 431 14.75 -1.83 -16.45
CA ASP A 431 15.95 -1.07 -16.76
C ASP A 431 17.21 -1.95 -16.78
N GLN A 432 18.31 -1.37 -17.23
CA GLN A 432 19.63 -2.02 -17.27
C GLN A 432 20.42 -1.80 -15.98
N SER A 433 19.80 -1.24 -14.94
CA SER A 433 20.49 -1.00 -13.67
C SER A 433 20.83 -2.32 -12.98
N VAL A 434 21.69 -2.23 -11.95
CA VAL A 434 22.04 -3.37 -11.08
C VAL A 434 20.80 -4.02 -10.45
N LEU A 435 19.70 -3.27 -10.31
CA LEU A 435 18.45 -3.72 -9.70
C LEU A 435 17.38 -4.17 -10.71
N LYS A 436 17.55 -3.89 -12.01
CA LYS A 436 16.57 -4.15 -13.09
C LYS A 436 15.15 -3.78 -12.66
N LEU A 437 14.93 -2.50 -12.39
CA LEU A 437 13.66 -2.01 -11.88
C LEU A 437 12.71 -1.66 -13.02
N ASN A 438 11.41 -1.66 -12.74
CA ASN A 438 10.39 -1.13 -13.64
C ASN A 438 9.60 -0.03 -12.93
N PRO A 439 9.33 1.11 -13.59
CA PRO A 439 8.73 2.25 -12.93
C PRO A 439 7.29 2.09 -12.47
N PHE A 440 6.53 1.18 -13.05
CA PHE A 440 5.10 0.99 -12.76
C PHE A 440 4.77 -0.44 -12.34
N LEU A 441 5.77 -1.33 -12.23
CA LEU A 441 5.63 -2.70 -11.81
C LEU A 441 6.74 -3.08 -10.81
N ALA A 442 6.35 -3.29 -9.55
CA ALA A 442 7.25 -3.71 -8.48
C ALA A 442 7.20 -5.23 -8.31
N VAL A 443 8.27 -5.93 -8.68
CA VAL A 443 8.35 -7.39 -8.54
C VAL A 443 9.04 -7.77 -7.23
N PHE A 444 8.40 -8.62 -6.44
CA PHE A 444 8.89 -9.07 -5.14
C PHE A 444 8.92 -10.59 -5.01
N LYS A 445 9.71 -11.08 -4.05
CA LYS A 445 9.86 -12.50 -3.73
C LYS A 445 9.55 -12.71 -2.26
N VAL A 446 8.88 -13.81 -1.94
CA VAL A 446 8.61 -14.18 -0.55
C VAL A 446 9.02 -15.63 -0.33
N LYS A 447 9.71 -15.87 0.78
CA LYS A 447 10.12 -17.19 1.24
C LYS A 447 9.20 -17.62 2.37
N THR A 448 8.49 -18.72 2.20
CA THR A 448 7.57 -19.29 3.21
C THR A 448 7.90 -20.76 3.45
N LEU A 449 7.42 -21.36 4.54
CA LEU A 449 7.73 -22.77 4.89
C LEU A 449 7.04 -23.73 3.87
N LYS A 450 7.50 -24.96 3.62
CA LYS A 450 6.89 -25.88 2.63
C LYS A 450 5.65 -26.62 3.11
N ASP A 451 5.51 -26.88 4.41
CA ASP A 451 4.27 -27.49 4.99
C ASP A 451 3.01 -26.63 4.75
N GLN A 452 3.25 -25.45 4.17
CA GLN A 452 2.32 -24.43 3.80
C GLN A 452 1.82 -24.58 2.35
N GLU A 453 2.32 -25.51 1.53
CA GLU A 453 2.05 -25.69 0.08
C GLU A 453 0.58 -25.76 -0.38
N ALA A 454 -0.37 -25.70 0.53
CA ALA A 454 -1.78 -25.62 0.26
C ALA A 454 -2.25 -24.19 -0.05
N ASP A 455 -2.55 -23.95 -1.32
CA ASP A 455 -3.57 -23.01 -1.84
C ASP A 455 -3.82 -21.76 -0.97
N PHE A 456 -2.84 -20.85 -0.99
CA PHE A 456 -2.95 -19.50 -0.45
C PHE A 456 -3.78 -18.61 -1.36
N ASP A 457 -4.56 -17.75 -0.73
CA ASP A 457 -4.89 -16.45 -1.28
C ASP A 457 -4.10 -15.37 -0.52
N TYR A 458 -3.80 -14.30 -1.24
CA TYR A 458 -3.00 -13.18 -0.78
C TYR A 458 -3.87 -11.93 -0.84
N LEU A 459 -4.16 -11.37 0.33
CA LEU A 459 -4.92 -10.14 0.46
C LEU A 459 -3.99 -9.01 0.92
N VAL A 460 -4.01 -7.87 0.24
CA VAL A 460 -3.36 -6.66 0.75
C VAL A 460 -4.33 -5.93 1.65
N ASN A 461 -3.86 -5.49 2.82
CA ASN A 461 -4.65 -4.60 3.65
C ASN A 461 -4.88 -3.28 2.88
N HIS A 462 -6.14 -2.86 2.75
CA HIS A 462 -6.55 -1.65 2.02
C HIS A 462 -5.94 -0.34 2.56
N THR A 463 -5.49 -0.34 3.82
CA THR A 463 -4.74 0.78 4.44
C THR A 463 -3.22 0.57 4.44
N GLY A 464 -2.77 -0.57 3.93
CA GLY A 464 -1.42 -1.08 4.10
C GLY A 464 -0.54 -0.95 2.87
N VAL A 465 -0.78 0.00 1.97
CA VAL A 465 0.18 0.37 0.91
C VAL A 465 0.63 1.80 1.18
N TRP A 466 1.92 2.01 1.36
CA TRP A 466 2.49 3.34 1.58
C TRP A 466 3.76 3.51 0.76
N GLN A 467 3.93 4.71 0.23
CA GLN A 467 5.09 5.06 -0.56
C GLN A 467 6.25 5.43 0.35
N TYR A 468 7.47 5.05 -0.05
CA TYR A 468 8.67 5.51 0.61
C TYR A 468 8.82 7.02 0.45
N GLN A 469 9.01 7.71 1.58
CA GLN A 469 9.27 9.15 1.61
C GLN A 469 10.77 9.36 1.88
N SER A 470 11.44 10.11 1.00
CA SER A 470 12.82 10.53 1.24
C SER A 470 12.88 12.03 1.53
N PRO A 471 13.75 12.47 2.45
CA PRO A 471 14.02 13.89 2.67
C PRO A 471 14.69 14.59 1.48
N TYR A 472 15.21 13.87 0.49
CA TYR A 472 15.92 14.47 -0.65
C TYR A 472 15.03 14.89 -1.82
N SER A 473 13.70 14.72 -1.71
CA SER A 473 12.76 15.03 -2.79
C SER A 473 11.90 16.23 -2.43
N GLU A 474 12.18 17.39 -3.02
CA GLU A 474 11.34 18.60 -2.88
C GLU A 474 10.04 18.51 -3.71
N THR A 475 10.02 17.62 -4.71
CA THR A 475 8.87 17.28 -5.54
C THR A 475 8.64 15.77 -5.44
N ASP A 476 7.50 15.30 -4.93
CA ASP A 476 7.19 13.86 -4.77
C ASP A 476 7.26 13.05 -6.10
N ASP A 477 7.41 13.73 -7.24
CA ASP A 477 7.60 13.20 -8.58
C ASP A 477 8.73 12.16 -8.72
N PHE A 478 9.81 12.28 -7.94
CA PHE A 478 10.94 11.32 -8.03
C PHE A 478 10.56 9.91 -7.56
N PHE A 479 9.56 9.78 -6.69
CA PHE A 479 9.16 8.49 -6.15
C PHE A 479 7.88 7.92 -6.76
N ILE A 480 7.28 8.56 -7.77
CA ILE A 480 6.17 7.98 -8.57
C ILE A 480 6.71 6.76 -9.33
N PHE A 481 6.86 5.68 -8.57
CA PHE A 481 7.70 4.55 -8.85
C PHE A 481 7.16 3.36 -8.05
N ALA A 482 6.65 2.35 -8.73
CA ALA A 482 6.00 1.22 -8.06
C ALA A 482 6.90 0.56 -6.99
N PRO A 483 8.20 0.30 -7.21
CA PRO A 483 9.07 -0.30 -6.20
C PRO A 483 9.33 0.55 -4.94
N SER A 484 8.94 1.83 -4.95
CA SER A 484 8.97 2.67 -3.75
C SER A 484 7.89 2.32 -2.74
N HIS A 485 6.89 1.52 -3.11
CA HIS A 485 5.84 1.13 -2.18
C HIS A 485 6.31 0.04 -1.23
N SER A 486 5.99 0.23 0.05
CA SER A 486 5.96 -0.83 1.05
C SER A 486 4.51 -1.22 1.29
N PHE A 487 4.25 -2.51 1.51
CA PHE A 487 2.90 -2.96 1.78
C PHE A 487 2.81 -4.26 2.57
N GLU A 488 1.67 -4.47 3.21
CA GLU A 488 1.40 -5.67 4.01
C GLU A 488 0.42 -6.60 3.29
N ILE A 489 0.87 -7.85 3.12
CA ILE A 489 0.08 -8.94 2.56
C ILE A 489 -0.33 -9.86 3.71
N ASN A 490 -1.62 -9.97 3.93
CA ASN A 490 -2.20 -10.99 4.79
C ASN A 490 -2.31 -12.29 4.00
N VAL A 491 -1.71 -13.33 4.56
CA VAL A 491 -1.59 -14.66 3.96
C VAL A 491 -2.31 -15.64 4.87
N PHE A 492 -3.26 -16.35 4.28
CA PHE A 492 -4.10 -17.30 5.00
C PHE A 492 -3.84 -18.72 4.50
N ASN A 493 -3.57 -19.63 5.42
CA ASN A 493 -3.55 -21.06 5.16
C ASN A 493 -4.60 -21.79 6.00
N ARG A 494 -4.78 -23.06 5.70
CA ARG A 494 -5.46 -24.11 6.49
C ARG A 494 -5.28 -23.97 8.00
N ASN A 495 -4.07 -23.63 8.45
CA ASN A 495 -3.71 -23.68 9.87
C ASN A 495 -3.28 -22.35 10.47
N TYR A 496 -2.99 -21.33 9.67
CA TYR A 496 -2.44 -20.10 10.21
C TYR A 496 -2.78 -18.88 9.36
N GLU A 497 -2.82 -17.74 10.04
CA GLU A 497 -2.84 -16.40 9.49
C GLU A 497 -1.44 -15.81 9.70
N SER A 498 -0.88 -15.21 8.65
CA SER A 498 0.41 -14.55 8.72
C SER A 498 0.42 -13.26 7.95
N THR A 499 1.08 -12.24 8.50
CA THR A 499 1.24 -10.95 7.84
C THR A 499 2.65 -10.86 7.28
N ILE A 500 2.77 -10.56 5.99
CA ILE A 500 4.03 -10.42 5.28
C ILE A 500 4.21 -8.97 4.90
N LEU A 501 5.28 -8.35 5.40
CA LEU A 501 5.68 -7.00 4.99
C LEU A 501 6.59 -7.08 3.77
N ILE A 502 6.15 -6.50 2.66
CA ILE A 502 7.01 -6.18 1.53
C ILE A 502 7.58 -4.78 1.77
N SER A 503 8.90 -4.68 1.95
CA SER A 503 9.57 -3.39 2.12
C SER A 503 9.85 -2.74 0.76
N SER A 504 9.85 -1.40 0.71
CA SER A 504 10.27 -0.65 -0.48
C SER A 504 11.69 -1.01 -0.90
N ILE A 505 12.00 -0.85 -2.18
CA ILE A 505 13.36 -1.13 -2.68
C ILE A 505 14.41 -0.25 -2.00
N GLN A 506 14.06 0.98 -1.61
CA GLN A 506 14.91 1.89 -0.84
C GLN A 506 15.30 1.27 0.50
N LYS A 507 14.31 0.76 1.26
CA LYS A 507 14.58 0.11 2.56
C LYS A 507 15.40 -1.17 2.39
N VAL A 508 15.19 -1.92 1.30
CA VAL A 508 16.00 -3.11 1.00
C VAL A 508 17.46 -2.75 0.71
N VAL A 509 17.70 -1.71 -0.09
CA VAL A 509 19.08 -1.24 -0.37
C VAL A 509 19.74 -0.71 0.89
N LEU A 510 19.04 0.10 1.69
CA LEU A 510 19.56 0.61 2.96
C LEU A 510 19.92 -0.53 3.93
N ASN A 511 19.04 -1.52 4.11
CA ASN A 511 19.32 -2.69 4.95
C ASN A 511 20.51 -3.53 4.45
N TRP A 512 20.69 -3.62 3.13
CA TRP A 512 21.85 -4.30 2.55
C TRP A 512 23.14 -3.53 2.82
N ILE A 513 23.13 -2.20 2.65
CA ILE A 513 24.28 -1.35 2.99
C ILE A 513 24.60 -1.47 4.48
N ASP A 514 23.58 -1.45 5.33
CA ASP A 514 23.71 -1.60 6.78
C ASP A 514 24.39 -2.93 7.15
N SER A 515 23.95 -4.03 6.55
CA SER A 515 24.50 -5.36 6.83
C SER A 515 25.94 -5.56 6.34
N ASN A 516 26.38 -4.80 5.33
CA ASN A 516 27.69 -4.95 4.67
C ASN A 516 28.59 -3.70 4.85
N PHE A 517 28.26 -2.81 5.79
CA PHE A 517 28.89 -1.49 5.89
C PHE A 517 30.42 -1.56 6.04
N GLY A 518 30.93 -2.55 6.78
CA GLY A 518 32.37 -2.73 6.97
C GLY A 518 33.13 -2.99 5.68
N ASP A 519 32.61 -3.88 4.83
CA ASP A 519 33.21 -4.26 3.55
C ASP A 519 33.03 -3.14 2.51
N ILE A 520 31.92 -2.39 2.58
CA ILE A 520 31.64 -1.25 1.70
C ILE A 520 32.64 -0.11 1.89
N VAL A 521 33.03 0.19 3.13
CA VAL A 521 34.01 1.26 3.42
C VAL A 521 35.41 0.90 2.90
N LEU A 522 35.72 -0.39 2.75
CA LEU A 522 37.03 -0.87 2.34
C LEU A 522 37.13 -1.17 0.83
N GLU A 523 36.14 -1.86 0.26
CA GLU A 523 36.25 -2.42 -1.10
C GLU A 523 34.99 -2.21 -1.97
N GLU A 524 33.77 -2.22 -1.43
CA GLU A 524 32.52 -2.24 -2.22
C GLU A 524 31.80 -0.88 -2.41
N SER A 525 32.50 0.24 -2.19
CA SER A 525 31.90 1.58 -2.21
C SER A 525 31.20 1.96 -3.53
N GLU A 526 31.72 1.50 -4.68
CA GLU A 526 31.14 1.77 -6.01
C GLU A 526 29.80 1.06 -6.21
N LEU A 527 29.70 -0.21 -5.79
CA LEU A 527 28.46 -0.98 -5.88
C LEU A 527 27.38 -0.33 -5.02
N ALA A 528 27.70 0.02 -3.77
CA ALA A 528 26.76 0.69 -2.87
C ALA A 528 26.26 2.03 -3.44
N CYS A 529 27.14 2.86 -4.01
CA CYS A 529 26.73 4.10 -4.68
C CYS A 529 25.86 3.86 -5.91
N SER A 530 26.19 2.86 -6.73
CA SER A 530 25.36 2.50 -7.90
C SER A 530 23.95 2.07 -7.49
N LEU A 531 23.82 1.35 -6.37
CA LEU A 531 22.54 0.95 -5.80
C LEU A 531 21.75 2.14 -5.28
N LEU A 532 22.39 3.04 -4.51
CA LEU A 532 21.75 4.27 -4.00
C LEU A 532 21.28 5.19 -5.13
N ASN A 533 22.09 5.35 -6.18
CA ASN A 533 21.70 6.09 -7.38
C ASN A 533 20.48 5.46 -8.06
N ALA A 534 20.46 4.13 -8.21
CA ALA A 534 19.36 3.43 -8.87
C ALA A 534 18.02 3.56 -8.14
N VAL A 535 18.02 3.76 -6.81
CA VAL A 535 16.80 3.94 -6.01
C VAL A 535 16.48 5.40 -5.67
N GLY A 536 17.25 6.35 -6.20
CA GLY A 536 17.04 7.79 -5.98
C GLY A 536 17.42 8.29 -4.58
N LEU A 537 18.29 7.56 -3.86
CA LEU A 537 18.76 7.95 -2.51
C LEU A 537 20.12 8.67 -2.52
N ALA A 538 20.81 8.68 -3.65
CA ALA A 538 22.08 9.38 -3.79
C ALA A 538 21.86 10.89 -4.00
N LYS A 539 22.57 11.70 -3.22
CA LYS A 539 22.60 13.15 -3.36
C LYS A 539 23.36 13.50 -4.64
N THR A 540 22.69 14.09 -5.63
CA THR A 540 23.35 14.61 -6.83
C THR A 540 24.03 15.93 -6.48
N TYR A 541 25.34 15.91 -6.26
CA TYR A 541 26.11 17.12 -6.04
C TYR A 541 26.16 17.94 -7.34
N ALA A 542 25.37 19.00 -7.44
CA ALA A 542 25.48 20.00 -8.51
C ALA A 542 26.62 21.02 -8.28
N ASP A 543 27.20 21.08 -7.07
CA ASP A 543 28.18 22.11 -6.68
C ASP A 543 29.52 21.50 -6.24
N HIS A 544 30.29 20.94 -7.17
CA HIS A 544 31.72 20.69 -7.00
C HIS A 544 32.53 21.52 -8.00
N SER A 545 32.31 22.83 -8.04
CA SER A 545 33.31 23.78 -8.53
C SER A 545 34.17 24.25 -7.34
N GLY A 546 35.10 23.41 -6.89
CA GLY A 546 35.96 23.74 -5.77
C GLY A 546 37.05 22.71 -5.54
N THR A 547 38.25 23.06 -6.01
CA THR A 547 39.56 22.48 -5.66
C THR A 547 39.84 21.05 -6.09
N SER A 548 40.55 20.99 -7.22
CA SER A 548 41.44 19.91 -7.64
C SER A 548 42.53 19.65 -6.60
N GLU A 549 42.33 18.65 -5.74
CA GLU A 549 43.43 17.89 -5.14
C GLU A 549 43.02 16.41 -5.10
N ILE A 550 43.78 15.61 -5.83
CA ILE A 550 43.82 14.14 -5.93
C ILE A 550 42.93 13.44 -4.87
N SER A 551 41.63 13.32 -5.13
CA SER A 551 40.72 12.54 -4.30
C SER A 551 40.73 11.10 -4.81
N VAL A 552 41.07 10.16 -3.93
CA VAL A 552 40.95 8.74 -4.21
C VAL A 552 39.45 8.45 -4.28
N VAL A 553 38.96 8.13 -5.48
CA VAL A 553 37.56 7.81 -5.84
C VAL A 553 36.74 7.01 -4.79
N PRO A 554 37.29 6.07 -4.00
CA PRO A 554 36.54 5.32 -2.98
C PRO A 554 35.95 6.18 -1.84
N PHE A 555 36.58 7.30 -1.47
CA PHE A 555 36.14 8.07 -0.29
C PHE A 555 35.03 9.07 -0.57
N GLU A 556 34.87 9.53 -1.82
CA GLU A 556 33.70 10.34 -2.23
C GLU A 556 32.42 9.48 -2.19
N ASN A 557 32.52 8.23 -2.65
CA ASN A 557 31.45 7.25 -2.57
C ASN A 557 31.01 7.00 -1.11
N VAL A 558 31.96 6.86 -0.19
CA VAL A 558 31.67 6.71 1.25
C VAL A 558 30.90 7.92 1.81
N SER A 559 31.19 9.14 1.34
CA SER A 559 30.42 10.32 1.73
C SER A 559 28.96 10.20 1.31
N VAL A 560 28.67 9.80 0.07
CA VAL A 560 27.29 9.61 -0.44
C VAL A 560 26.54 8.55 0.38
N ILE A 561 27.22 7.46 0.73
CA ILE A 561 26.65 6.36 1.52
C ILE A 561 26.32 6.83 2.94
N ILE A 562 27.22 7.57 3.58
CA ILE A 562 26.98 8.13 4.92
C ILE A 562 25.82 9.12 4.88
N SER A 563 25.74 10.00 3.87
CA SER A 563 24.62 10.94 3.71
C SER A 563 23.29 10.20 3.51
N ALA A 564 23.29 9.07 2.78
CA ALA A 564 22.08 8.26 2.60
C ALA A 564 21.64 7.61 3.92
N LEU A 565 22.56 7.00 4.69
CA LEU A 565 22.26 6.38 5.98
C LEU A 565 21.77 7.39 7.02
N ILE A 566 22.47 8.52 7.16
CA ILE A 566 22.14 9.53 8.18
C ILE A 566 20.76 10.14 7.97
N PHE A 567 20.31 10.31 6.73
CA PHE A 567 19.01 10.91 6.43
C PHE A 567 17.87 9.88 6.45
N ASN A 568 18.10 8.66 5.97
CA ASN A 568 17.03 7.73 5.65
C ASN A 568 16.89 6.55 6.64
N ASP A 569 17.88 6.30 7.50
CA ASP A 569 17.94 5.05 8.26
C ASP A 569 17.35 5.14 9.69
N GLU A 570 16.59 4.12 10.08
CA GLU A 570 16.13 3.92 11.47
C GLU A 570 17.23 3.24 12.34
N SER A 571 18.26 2.64 11.73
CA SER A 571 19.35 1.93 12.40
C SER A 571 20.69 2.69 12.45
N ASN A 572 20.75 3.78 13.22
CA ASN A 572 22.02 4.43 13.64
C ASN A 572 23.05 3.48 14.29
N LYS A 573 22.61 2.27 14.65
CA LYS A 573 23.39 1.24 15.33
C LYS A 573 24.60 0.77 14.53
N THR A 574 24.50 0.58 13.22
CA THR A 574 25.61 -0.02 12.46
C THR A 574 26.74 0.95 12.24
N LEU A 575 26.46 2.18 11.81
CA LEU A 575 27.47 3.23 11.69
C LEU A 575 28.17 3.46 13.05
N LYS A 576 27.38 3.49 14.13
CA LYS A 576 27.90 3.55 15.50
C LYS A 576 28.78 2.34 15.85
N ASN A 577 28.32 1.12 15.57
CA ASN A 577 29.08 -0.12 15.83
C ASN A 577 30.39 -0.15 15.03
N TYR A 578 30.38 0.33 13.79
CA TYR A 578 31.58 0.46 12.97
C TYR A 578 32.56 1.46 13.58
N ILE A 579 32.09 2.64 14.03
CA ILE A 579 32.95 3.61 14.73
C ILE A 579 33.58 2.98 15.99
N ILE A 580 32.80 2.21 16.75
CA ILE A 580 33.27 1.53 17.96
C ILE A 580 34.30 0.43 17.62
N SER A 581 34.08 -0.36 16.57
CA SER A 581 34.95 -1.49 16.20
C SER A 581 36.16 -1.09 15.34
N CYS A 582 36.10 0.07 14.68
CA CYS A 582 37.18 0.54 13.81
C CYS A 582 38.46 0.81 14.62
N SER A 583 39.55 0.22 14.15
CA SER A 583 40.90 0.36 14.71
C SER A 583 41.67 1.56 14.13
N SER A 584 41.27 2.06 12.96
CA SER A 584 41.91 3.21 12.31
C SER A 584 41.22 4.52 12.66
N TYR A 585 41.87 5.34 13.50
CA TYR A 585 41.37 6.67 13.84
C TYR A 585 41.25 7.59 12.60
N ALA A 586 42.13 7.46 11.61
CA ALA A 586 42.10 8.28 10.41
C ALA A 586 40.80 8.12 9.60
N ILE A 587 40.24 6.90 9.58
CA ILE A 587 38.95 6.61 8.93
C ILE A 587 37.81 7.24 9.74
N VAL A 588 37.82 7.07 11.07
CA VAL A 588 36.83 7.68 11.98
C VAL A 588 36.83 9.21 11.88
N HIS A 589 38.00 9.84 11.80
CA HIS A 589 38.14 11.28 11.61
C HIS A 589 37.55 11.77 10.28
N ARG A 590 37.72 11.00 9.19
CA ARG A 590 37.09 11.32 7.90
C ARG A 590 35.57 11.18 7.94
N ILE A 591 35.06 10.10 8.54
CA ILE A 591 33.62 9.88 8.76
C ILE A 591 33.02 11.05 9.55
N SER A 592 33.71 11.47 10.62
CA SER A 592 33.35 12.65 11.42
C SER A 592 33.21 13.91 10.56
N GLY A 593 34.14 14.15 9.64
CA GLY A 593 34.08 15.26 8.69
C GLY A 593 32.88 15.18 7.73
N PHE A 594 32.50 13.99 7.28
CA PHE A 594 31.30 13.79 6.44
C PHE A 594 30.01 14.03 7.21
N ILE A 595 29.89 13.50 8.44
CA ILE A 595 28.74 13.74 9.33
C ILE A 595 28.56 15.25 9.55
N TRP A 596 29.65 15.97 9.82
CA TRP A 596 29.62 17.40 10.06
C TRP A 596 29.09 18.21 8.85
N LYS A 597 29.50 17.83 7.63
CA LYS A 597 28.97 18.46 6.40
C LYS A 597 27.44 18.27 6.28
N GLU A 598 26.93 17.10 6.64
CA GLU A 598 25.48 16.85 6.60
C GLU A 598 24.72 17.61 7.69
N ILE A 599 25.31 17.81 8.88
CA ILE A 599 24.72 18.70 9.90
C ILE A 599 24.58 20.12 9.36
N ILE A 600 25.65 20.68 8.78
CA ILE A 600 25.63 22.05 8.25
C ILE A 600 24.52 22.19 7.19
N HIS A 601 24.43 21.20 6.30
CA HIS A 601 23.40 21.17 5.27
C HIS A 601 21.99 21.07 5.86
N ALA A 602 21.77 20.14 6.79
CA ALA A 602 20.49 19.94 7.46
C ALA A 602 20.06 21.18 8.25
N LYS A 603 20.99 21.87 8.91
CA LYS A 603 20.70 23.13 9.62
C LYS A 603 20.28 24.22 8.67
N LYS A 604 21.08 24.51 7.64
CA LYS A 604 20.80 25.60 6.69
C LYS A 604 19.38 25.50 6.15
N LYS A 605 19.00 24.30 5.71
CA LYS A 605 17.69 24.07 5.12
C LYS A 605 16.58 23.95 6.17
N PHE A 606 16.88 23.56 7.42
CA PHE A 606 15.92 23.63 8.53
C PHE A 606 15.56 25.07 8.85
N ASP A 607 16.57 25.95 8.89
CA ASP A 607 16.36 27.38 9.11
C ASP A 607 15.56 28.01 7.99
N GLU A 608 15.90 27.71 6.73
CA GLU A 608 15.18 28.19 5.55
C GLU A 608 13.68 27.83 5.59
N LEU A 609 13.35 26.59 5.99
CA LEU A 609 11.97 26.10 6.02
C LEU A 609 11.19 26.52 7.28
N SER A 610 11.85 26.66 8.42
CA SER A 610 11.21 27.02 9.68
C SER A 610 11.08 28.53 9.88
N ARG A 611 11.97 29.34 9.32
CA ARG A 611 11.94 30.82 9.44
C ARG A 611 10.57 31.45 9.11
N PRO A 612 9.84 31.03 8.05
CA PRO A 612 8.51 31.58 7.75
C PRO A 612 7.46 31.34 8.85
N TRP A 613 7.65 30.37 9.76
CA TRP A 613 6.75 30.18 10.89
C TRP A 613 6.88 31.28 11.95
N PHE A 614 8.04 31.94 12.00
CA PHE A 614 8.39 33.00 12.94
C PHE A 614 8.03 34.41 12.43
N ASP A 615 7.66 34.53 11.16
CA ASP A 615 7.29 35.79 10.50
C ASP A 615 5.83 36.21 10.82
N HIS A 616 5.56 37.51 10.69
CA HIS A 616 4.26 38.14 10.90
C HIS A 616 3.19 37.65 9.91
N MET A 617 3.59 37.21 8.72
CA MET A 617 2.73 36.66 7.66
C MET A 617 3.01 35.17 7.44
N SER A 618 2.87 34.40 8.51
CA SER A 618 3.20 32.98 8.50
C SER A 618 2.31 32.17 7.53
N ARG A 619 2.94 31.27 6.76
CA ARG A 619 2.25 30.36 5.84
C ARG A 619 2.30 28.93 6.37
N PRO A 620 1.23 28.12 6.19
CA PRO A 620 1.32 26.70 6.44
C PRO A 620 2.36 26.08 5.49
N LEU A 621 3.20 25.18 6.00
CA LEU A 621 4.13 24.41 5.17
C LEU A 621 3.38 23.34 4.39
N SER A 622 3.90 22.98 3.21
CA SER A 622 3.52 21.74 2.54
C SER A 622 3.94 20.52 3.37
N LEU A 623 3.31 19.38 3.10
CA LEU A 623 3.66 18.11 3.75
C LEU A 623 5.13 17.74 3.51
N ALA A 624 5.63 17.90 2.28
CA ALA A 624 7.04 17.65 1.94
C ALA A 624 8.00 18.48 2.79
N ASN A 625 7.72 19.78 2.99
CA ASN A 625 8.57 20.65 3.80
C ASN A 625 8.52 20.27 5.29
N LEU A 626 7.37 19.83 5.79
CA LEU A 626 7.24 19.37 7.17
C LEU A 626 8.00 18.05 7.39
N HIS A 627 7.92 17.10 6.45
CA HIS A 627 8.70 15.86 6.48
C HIS A 627 10.21 16.15 6.43
N TRP A 628 10.61 17.15 5.64
CA TRP A 628 11.99 17.60 5.58
C TRP A 628 12.49 18.13 6.94
N LEU A 629 11.70 18.98 7.62
CA LEU A 629 12.03 19.48 8.97
C LEU A 629 12.19 18.33 9.98
N GLN A 630 11.30 17.34 9.92
CA GLN A 630 11.35 16.16 10.80
C GLN A 630 12.60 15.32 10.54
N SER A 631 12.95 15.15 9.26
CA SER A 631 14.15 14.41 8.85
C SER A 631 15.42 15.10 9.34
N SER A 632 15.51 16.43 9.25
CA SER A 632 16.67 17.19 9.75
C SER A 632 16.82 17.11 11.26
N ALA A 633 15.72 17.13 12.02
CA ALA A 633 15.78 16.86 13.45
C ALA A 633 16.29 15.44 13.76
N ALA A 634 15.88 14.44 12.99
CA ALA A 634 16.40 13.08 13.13
C ALA A 634 17.91 12.99 12.80
N VAL A 635 18.39 13.73 11.80
CA VAL A 635 19.82 13.84 11.48
C VAL A 635 20.61 14.37 12.67
N PHE A 636 20.14 15.45 13.33
CA PHE A 636 20.82 16.00 14.51
C PHE A 636 20.89 15.00 15.66
N HIS A 637 19.79 14.28 15.93
CA HIS A 637 19.76 13.27 16.98
C HIS A 637 20.71 12.11 16.69
N ARG A 638 20.75 11.62 15.44
CA ARG A 638 21.68 10.57 15.03
C ARG A 638 23.13 11.03 15.17
N ALA A 639 23.42 12.27 14.76
CA ALA A 639 24.76 12.81 14.82
C ALA A 639 25.26 13.05 16.24
N GLU A 640 24.41 13.49 17.18
CA GLU A 640 24.74 13.57 18.60
C GLU A 640 25.25 12.21 19.12
N GLU A 641 24.49 11.13 18.87
CA GLU A 641 24.87 9.78 19.29
C GLU A 641 26.20 9.31 18.68
N LEU A 642 26.49 9.69 17.44
CA LEU A 642 27.72 9.33 16.73
C LEU A 642 28.92 10.12 17.27
N PHE A 643 28.77 11.42 17.49
CA PHE A 643 29.85 12.26 18.03
C PHE A 643 30.24 11.89 19.46
N VAL A 644 29.31 11.37 20.26
CA VAL A 644 29.60 10.79 21.58
C VAL A 644 30.55 9.59 21.48
N GLU A 645 30.44 8.73 20.47
CA GLU A 645 31.38 7.61 20.28
C GLU A 645 32.68 8.03 19.58
N ILE A 646 32.61 8.99 18.65
CA ILE A 646 33.80 9.54 17.97
C ILE A 646 34.72 10.23 18.99
N SER A 647 34.18 11.00 19.92
CA SER A 647 34.97 11.71 20.93
C SER A 647 35.77 10.77 21.83
N LYS A 648 35.23 9.58 22.14
CA LYS A 648 35.93 8.52 22.89
C LYS A 648 37.09 7.88 22.13
N LYS A 649 37.10 7.97 20.80
CA LYS A 649 38.13 7.36 19.93
C LYS A 649 39.31 8.28 19.64
N VAL A 650 39.23 9.56 20.01
CA VAL A 650 40.32 10.52 19.78
C VAL A 650 41.53 10.16 20.64
N PRO A 651 42.73 9.95 20.04
CA PRO A 651 43.94 9.70 20.81
C PRO A 651 44.23 10.86 21.76
N SER A 652 44.71 10.55 22.97
CA SER A 652 45.11 11.54 23.99
C SER A 652 46.09 12.60 23.46
N ASP A 653 46.85 12.23 22.44
CA ASP A 653 47.98 12.98 21.91
C ASP A 653 47.52 14.05 20.90
N LYS A 654 46.23 14.04 20.53
CA LYS A 654 45.62 14.91 19.51
C LYS A 654 44.62 15.92 20.11
N ILE A 655 45.16 16.86 20.88
CA ILE A 655 44.37 17.84 21.67
C ILE A 655 43.40 18.67 20.82
N MET A 656 43.83 19.14 19.64
CA MET A 656 43.00 19.98 18.75
C MET A 656 41.82 19.20 18.14
N GLU A 657 42.05 17.94 17.76
CA GLU A 657 41.00 17.08 17.22
C GLU A 657 40.02 16.64 18.33
N ALA A 658 40.50 16.49 19.57
CA ALA A 658 39.66 16.22 20.74
C ALA A 658 38.75 17.42 21.07
N ALA A 659 39.29 18.64 21.01
CA ALA A 659 38.51 19.86 21.16
C ALA A 659 37.44 20.00 20.06
N THR A 660 37.81 19.72 18.80
CA THR A 660 36.89 19.76 17.65
C THR A 660 35.77 18.73 17.79
N ALA A 661 36.09 17.49 18.19
CA ALA A 661 35.07 16.46 18.41
C ALA A 661 34.12 16.82 19.56
N SER A 662 34.63 17.41 20.64
CA SER A 662 33.81 17.90 21.76
C SER A 662 32.90 19.04 21.34
N TYR A 663 33.39 19.97 20.52
CA TYR A 663 32.58 21.06 19.97
C TYR A 663 31.47 20.52 19.07
N ASN A 664 31.79 19.64 18.12
CA ASN A 664 30.80 19.05 17.23
C ASN A 664 29.70 18.28 17.99
N MET A 665 30.07 17.58 19.06
CA MET A 665 29.12 16.90 19.95
C MET A 665 28.18 17.90 20.64
N MET A 666 28.72 19.02 21.15
CA MET A 666 27.94 20.05 21.83
C MET A 666 26.98 20.75 20.87
N VAL A 667 27.44 21.10 19.66
CA VAL A 667 26.59 21.69 18.61
C VAL A 667 25.47 20.73 18.21
N ALA A 668 25.77 19.45 18.00
CA ALA A 668 24.74 18.45 17.65
C ALA A 668 23.66 18.36 18.74
N LYS A 669 24.06 18.33 20.02
CA LYS A 669 23.14 18.32 21.17
C LYS A 669 22.28 19.59 21.23
N ASN A 670 22.89 20.76 20.99
CA ASN A 670 22.16 22.03 20.96
C ASN A 670 21.14 22.08 19.81
N LEU A 671 21.48 21.52 18.64
CA LEU A 671 20.55 21.40 17.50
C LEU A 671 19.37 20.46 17.80
N VAL A 672 19.59 19.35 18.51
CA VAL A 672 18.51 18.46 18.98
C VAL A 672 17.55 19.23 19.90
N PHE A 673 18.08 19.99 20.85
CA PHE A 673 17.27 20.80 21.75
C PHE A 673 16.48 21.88 20.98
N TYR A 674 17.15 22.60 20.08
CA TYR A 674 16.55 23.65 19.25
C TYR A 674 15.38 23.13 18.41
N THR A 675 15.59 22.06 17.65
CA THR A 675 14.52 21.47 16.83
C THR A 675 13.37 20.93 17.68
N GLY A 676 13.67 20.38 18.87
CA GLY A 676 12.66 19.98 19.85
C GLY A 676 11.77 21.14 20.31
N ILE A 677 12.33 22.33 20.56
CA ILE A 677 11.55 23.53 20.88
C ILE A 677 10.66 23.97 19.72
N VAL A 678 11.22 24.01 18.50
CA VAL A 678 10.46 24.41 17.30
C VAL A 678 9.25 23.49 17.09
N PHE A 679 9.44 22.17 17.20
CA PHE A 679 8.33 21.21 17.08
C PHE A 679 7.36 21.29 18.26
N LEU A 680 7.82 21.52 19.48
CA LEU A 680 6.94 21.75 20.63
C LEU A 680 6.01 22.95 20.39
N PHE A 681 6.55 24.07 19.91
CA PHE A 681 5.76 25.25 19.59
C PHE A 681 4.78 25.01 18.44
N TYR A 682 5.18 24.23 17.43
CA TYR A 682 4.27 23.79 16.37
C TYR A 682 3.12 22.93 16.91
N HIS A 683 3.40 21.92 17.73
CA HIS A 683 2.38 21.00 18.28
C HIS A 683 1.40 21.67 19.25
N ILE A 684 1.86 22.66 20.02
CA ILE A 684 1.01 23.46 20.92
C ILE A 684 0.21 24.53 20.14
N GLY A 685 0.51 24.74 18.85
CA GLY A 685 -0.15 25.72 18.00
C GLY A 685 0.31 27.16 18.22
N LEU A 686 1.51 27.35 18.80
CA LEU A 686 2.19 28.65 18.88
C LEU A 686 2.79 29.04 17.52
N LEU A 687 3.29 28.06 16.77
CA LEU A 687 3.72 28.20 15.38
C LEU A 687 2.74 27.45 14.45
N PRO A 688 2.46 27.96 13.25
CA PRO A 688 2.86 29.26 12.72
C PRO A 688 2.15 30.45 13.42
N LEU A 689 2.85 31.57 13.62
CA LEU A 689 2.31 32.74 14.35
C LEU A 689 1.15 33.41 13.61
N LYS A 690 -0.06 33.34 14.18
CA LYS A 690 -1.27 33.93 13.57
C LYS A 690 -1.60 35.35 14.03
N ASN A 691 -1.22 35.73 15.25
CA ASN A 691 -1.52 37.05 15.82
C ASN A 691 -0.43 37.47 16.84
N PHE A 692 0.71 37.91 16.32
CA PHE A 692 1.86 38.31 17.14
C PHE A 692 1.51 39.46 18.10
N THR A 693 0.71 40.44 17.66
CA THR A 693 0.40 41.64 18.45
C THR A 693 -0.38 41.32 19.72
N SER A 694 -1.36 40.41 19.65
CA SER A 694 -2.12 39.99 20.84
C SER A 694 -1.26 39.15 21.79
N LEU A 695 -0.43 38.25 21.25
CA LEU A 695 0.50 37.42 22.02
C LEU A 695 1.55 38.28 22.74
N TYR A 696 2.16 39.23 22.04
CA TYR A 696 3.15 40.17 22.61
C TYR A 696 2.55 40.99 23.76
N THR A 697 1.34 41.51 23.58
CA THR A 697 0.63 42.28 24.62
C THR A 697 0.36 41.41 25.85
N LEU A 698 -0.05 40.16 25.65
CA LEU A 698 -0.28 39.20 26.73
C LEU A 698 1.02 38.84 27.47
N MET A 699 2.11 38.57 26.73
CA MET A 699 3.42 38.27 27.29
C MET A 699 3.94 39.44 28.13
N LYS A 700 3.88 40.67 27.59
CA LYS A 700 4.30 41.89 28.29
C LYS A 700 3.50 42.10 29.58
N THR A 701 2.19 41.92 29.52
CA THR A 701 1.32 42.01 30.71
C THR A 701 1.69 40.98 31.77
N LYS A 702 1.95 39.72 31.37
CA LYS A 702 2.34 38.63 32.28
C LYS A 702 3.73 38.83 32.88
N ILE A 703 4.66 39.40 32.13
CA ILE A 703 6.02 39.72 32.61
C ILE A 703 5.96 40.83 33.65
N ILE A 704 5.20 41.89 33.40
CA ILE A 704 4.98 42.98 34.37
C ILE A 704 4.34 42.42 35.65
N GLU A 705 3.33 41.56 35.53
CA GLU A 705 2.70 40.88 36.67
C GLU A 705 3.71 40.05 37.48
N ARG A 706 4.60 39.31 36.81
CA ARG A 706 5.65 38.50 37.47
C ARG A 706 6.73 39.37 38.12
N LYS A 707 7.17 40.44 37.47
CA LYS A 707 8.12 41.41 38.03
C LYS A 707 7.54 42.05 39.31
N GLY A 708 6.24 42.38 39.31
CA GLY A 708 5.55 42.93 40.49
C GLY A 708 5.41 41.97 41.68
N ARG A 709 5.64 40.67 41.50
CA ARG A 709 5.61 39.65 42.57
C ARG A 709 6.98 39.35 43.16
N LEU A 710 8.05 39.91 42.61
CA LEU A 710 9.41 39.69 43.09
C LEU A 710 9.72 40.53 44.32
N LEU A 711 10.59 40.00 45.18
CA LEU A 711 11.17 40.76 46.28
C LEU A 711 12.05 41.88 45.72
N PRO A 712 12.14 43.04 46.40
CA PRO A 712 13.02 44.13 45.97
C PRO A 712 14.47 43.65 45.89
N GLY A 713 15.08 43.82 44.71
CA GLY A 713 16.44 43.35 44.38
C GLY A 713 16.51 42.00 43.66
N SER A 714 15.41 41.25 43.56
CA SER A 714 15.35 39.99 42.82
C SER A 714 14.97 40.23 41.36
N LYS A 715 15.64 39.52 40.43
CA LYS A 715 15.34 39.54 38.99
C LYS A 715 14.60 38.26 38.56
N LEU A 716 13.91 38.32 37.43
CA LEU A 716 13.42 37.10 36.79
C LEU A 716 14.61 36.30 36.26
N TYR A 717 14.52 34.96 36.34
CA TYR A 717 15.57 34.07 35.82
C TYR A 717 15.93 34.37 34.35
N ILE A 718 14.93 34.68 33.53
CA ILE A 718 15.14 35.04 32.12
C ILE A 718 15.95 36.34 31.97
N THR A 719 15.78 37.31 32.87
CA THR A 719 16.58 38.55 32.87
C THR A 719 18.03 38.24 33.22
N THR A 720 18.29 37.39 34.21
CA THR A 720 19.65 36.95 34.55
C THR A 720 20.32 36.22 33.40
N LEU A 721 19.59 35.31 32.74
CA LEU A 721 20.09 34.57 31.58
C LEU A 721 20.45 35.51 30.42
N LEU A 722 19.57 36.48 30.11
CA LEU A 722 19.81 37.45 29.04
C LEU A 722 20.97 38.41 29.36
N GLU A 723 21.20 38.74 30.63
CA GLU A 723 22.37 39.54 31.06
C GLU A 723 23.67 38.76 30.86
N GLU A 724 23.70 37.47 31.20
CA GLU A 724 24.84 36.59 30.93
C GLU A 724 25.11 36.47 29.42
N MET A 725 24.05 36.32 28.61
CA MET A 725 24.15 36.25 27.15
C MET A 725 24.65 37.56 26.53
N GLN A 726 24.11 38.71 26.95
CA GLN A 726 24.53 40.01 26.46
C GLN A 726 25.98 40.33 26.84
N THR A 727 26.45 39.82 27.97
CA THR A 727 27.86 39.92 28.38
C THR A 727 28.77 39.05 27.51
N ALA A 728 28.30 37.86 27.13
CA ALA A 728 29.07 36.94 26.28
C ALA A 728 29.12 37.38 24.81
N CYS A 729 28.04 37.98 24.29
CA CYS A 729 27.88 38.37 22.88
C CYS A 729 27.31 39.80 22.75
N PRO A 730 28.06 40.86 23.13
CA PRO A 730 27.53 42.22 23.19
C PRO A 730 27.29 42.88 21.82
N GLU A 731 27.98 42.42 20.77
CA GLU A 731 27.97 43.01 19.42
C GLU A 731 26.89 42.43 18.49
N GLU A 732 26.02 41.56 18.98
CA GLU A 732 25.01 40.90 18.14
C GLU A 732 23.86 41.85 17.75
N ASP A 733 23.50 41.85 16.46
CA ASP A 733 22.51 42.77 15.88
C ASP A 733 21.11 42.62 16.50
N PHE A 734 20.78 41.43 17.02
CA PHE A 734 19.46 41.14 17.58
C PHE A 734 19.20 41.84 18.93
N TRP A 735 20.20 42.44 19.57
CA TRP A 735 20.01 43.25 20.78
C TRP A 735 19.36 44.60 20.49
N PHE A 736 19.51 45.14 19.27
CA PHE A 736 19.03 46.48 18.88
C PHE A 736 19.39 47.61 19.87
N GLY A 737 20.50 47.48 20.60
CA GLY A 737 20.92 48.43 21.64
C GLY A 737 20.07 48.42 22.91
N CYS A 738 19.15 47.46 23.09
CA CYS A 738 18.36 47.29 24.31
C CYS A 738 19.19 46.61 25.42
N THR A 739 18.89 46.92 26.68
CA THR A 739 19.39 46.12 27.81
C THR A 739 18.65 44.79 27.91
N ALA A 740 19.28 43.76 28.49
CA ALA A 740 18.68 42.44 28.70
C ALA A 740 17.28 42.47 29.36
N ASP A 741 17.01 43.45 30.24
CA ASP A 741 15.70 43.59 30.90
C ASP A 741 14.62 44.25 30.03
N GLU A 742 15.03 45.09 29.07
CA GLU A 742 14.15 45.77 28.10
C GLU A 742 13.90 44.91 26.85
N TRP A 743 14.83 44.00 26.56
CA TRP A 743 14.78 43.13 25.39
C TRP A 743 13.64 42.11 25.46
N TYR A 744 13.26 41.63 26.65
CA TYR A 744 12.22 40.61 26.83
C TYR A 744 10.86 41.21 27.28
N PRO A 745 9.73 40.88 26.61
CA PRO A 745 9.60 39.96 25.49
C PRO A 745 10.10 40.61 24.18
N PRO A 746 10.69 39.82 23.27
CA PRO A 746 11.30 40.35 22.04
C PRO A 746 10.26 41.02 21.14
N GLN A 747 10.70 42.10 20.48
CA GLN A 747 9.82 42.94 19.64
C GLN A 747 9.32 42.22 18.38
N SER A 748 10.00 41.15 17.95
CA SER A 748 9.50 40.20 16.96
C SER A 748 9.88 38.77 17.39
N PHE A 749 9.10 37.78 16.96
CA PHE A 749 9.46 36.38 17.19
C PHE A 749 10.58 35.90 16.24
N GLU A 750 10.84 36.62 15.13
CA GLU A 750 12.00 36.43 14.27
C GLU A 750 13.32 36.72 15.03
N VAL A 751 13.31 37.71 15.92
CA VAL A 751 14.44 38.00 16.81
C VAL A 751 14.67 36.87 17.82
N SER A 752 13.60 36.17 18.23
CA SER A 752 13.75 34.94 19.04
C SER A 752 14.37 33.81 18.21
N PHE A 753 14.00 33.68 16.94
CA PHE A 753 14.59 32.69 16.03
C PHE A 753 16.10 32.93 15.83
N ASN A 754 16.53 34.19 15.66
CA ASN A 754 17.95 34.55 15.57
C ASN A 754 18.68 34.25 16.90
N LEU A 755 18.09 34.63 18.04
CA LEU A 755 18.64 34.28 19.37
C LEU A 755 18.86 32.76 19.52
N PHE A 756 17.86 31.95 19.13
CA PHE A 756 17.99 30.50 19.19
C PHE A 756 19.07 29.97 18.24
N ASN A 757 19.25 30.58 17.08
CA ASN A 757 20.26 30.17 16.11
C ASN A 757 21.69 30.51 16.53
N ASP A 758 21.91 31.71 17.07
CA ASP A 758 23.25 32.16 17.45
C ASP A 758 23.75 31.43 18.71
N MET A 759 22.86 31.06 19.63
CA MET A 759 23.21 30.23 20.80
C MET A 759 23.81 28.86 20.43
N ILE A 760 23.44 28.29 19.29
CA ILE A 760 23.84 26.93 18.91
C ILE A 760 25.27 26.87 18.38
N PHE A 761 25.79 27.97 17.81
CA PHE A 761 27.11 28.01 17.14
C PHE A 761 28.16 28.83 17.90
N ASN A 762 27.75 29.81 18.70
CA ASN A 762 28.66 30.67 19.47
C ASN A 762 28.93 30.17 20.91
N THR A 763 28.41 28.99 21.28
CA THR A 763 28.84 28.23 22.48
C THR A 763 29.74 27.07 22.09
#